data_AF-A0A9Q0SG19-F1
#
_entry.id   AF-A0A9Q0SG19-F1
#
_cell.length_a   1.000
_cell.length_b   1.000
_cell.length_c   1.000
_cell.angle_alpha   90.00
_cell.angle_beta   90.00
_cell.angle_gamma   90.00
#
_symmetry.space_group_name_H-M   'P 1'
#
loop_
_entity.id
_entity.type
_entity.pdbx_description
1 polymer ?
#
loop_
_entity_poly.entity_id
_entity_poly.type
_entity_poly.pdbx_seq_one_letter_code
_entity_poly.pdbx_strand_id
1 'polypeptide(L)'
;MIPADARFTLGFDNLRSQSVAPPQWTMRNVDDRNRLLFCILNICKDVLGRLPKVVGIDVVEMALWAKENTPTVPKQTNQQDGGGPVEATVTESDLKVSVERELVSQAEEEDMEALLGTYVMGIGEAGAFSERLKRELLALEAANVHAILESEPLVEEVLQGLEAATNCVDDMDEWLGIFNVKLRHMREDIESIETRNNKLEMQSVNNVSLIEELDKLLERLRVPSEYASCLTGGSFDEERMLQNIEACEWLTGALRGLQVPNLDPIYANMCAVKEKRTELDKLKTTFVRRASEFLRNYFASLVDFMISDKSYFSQRGQLKRPDHADLRYKCRTYARLLQHLKSLDKNCLGPLRKAYCSSLNLLLRREAREFANELRASTKASRNPTVWLEASPGSSQSAHNTDTSSVSEAYAKMLTIFIPLLVDESSFFAHFLCFEVPALVPPGGVANGNKGGNYNDDDDDDDLGIMDIDENDGKAGKNSADLAALNESLQDLLDGIQDDFYAVVDWAYKIDPLRCISMHGITERYLSGQKADAAGFVRLLLGDLESKISVQFSRFVDEACHQIERNERNVRQTGVLSYIPRFATLATRMEQYIQGQSRDLVDQAYTKFVSIMFVTLEKIAQTDPKYADVFLLENYAAFQNSLYDLANVVPTLAKFYHQASEAYEQACTRHISMIIFYQFEKLFQFARKIEDLMYTITPEEIPFQLGLSKMDLRKMLKSSLSGVDKSISAMYKRLQKNLTSEELLPSLWDKCKKEFLDKYESFAQLVAKIYPNESIPSVSEMRELLASM
;
A
#
# COMPACT_ATOMS: atom_id res chain seq x y z
N MET A 1 -67.56 28.43 -3.38
CA MET A 1 -66.83 27.74 -4.48
C MET A 1 -66.44 28.79 -5.49
N ILE A 2 -65.14 29.02 -5.71
CA ILE A 2 -64.65 29.97 -6.73
C ILE A 2 -64.71 29.25 -8.10
N PRO A 3 -65.19 29.89 -9.18
CA PRO A 3 -65.25 29.28 -10.51
C PRO A 3 -63.86 28.86 -10.99
N ALA A 4 -63.76 27.72 -11.68
CA ALA A 4 -62.49 27.21 -12.21
C ALA A 4 -61.79 28.22 -13.13
N ASP A 5 -62.57 29.05 -13.83
CA ASP A 5 -62.10 30.05 -14.78
C ASP A 5 -61.37 31.24 -14.12
N ALA A 6 -61.47 31.42 -12.79
CA ALA A 6 -60.77 32.50 -12.07
C ALA A 6 -59.35 32.10 -11.59
N ARG A 7 -58.84 30.92 -11.98
CA ARG A 7 -57.48 30.47 -11.69
C ARG A 7 -56.55 30.65 -12.88
N PHE A 8 -55.34 31.14 -12.65
CA PHE A 8 -54.30 31.27 -13.67
C PHE A 8 -52.90 31.09 -13.06
N THR A 9 -51.92 30.79 -13.90
CA THR A 9 -50.52 30.55 -13.47
C THR A 9 -49.61 31.56 -14.16
N LEU A 10 -48.70 32.18 -13.42
CA LEU A 10 -47.75 33.18 -13.94
C LEU A 10 -46.34 32.59 -13.88
N GLY A 11 -45.77 32.30 -15.06
CA GLY A 11 -44.41 31.79 -15.21
C GLY A 11 -43.46 32.88 -15.71
N PHE A 12 -42.27 32.96 -15.13
CA PHE A 12 -41.20 33.87 -15.60
C PHE A 12 -40.08 33.05 -16.25
N ASP A 13 -39.62 33.47 -17.43
CA ASP A 13 -38.70 32.70 -18.29
C ASP A 13 -37.29 32.43 -17.67
N ASN A 14 -36.94 33.06 -16.55
CA ASN A 14 -35.61 32.97 -15.92
C ASN A 14 -35.44 31.84 -14.88
N LEU A 15 -36.43 30.98 -14.66
CA LEU A 15 -36.33 29.84 -13.75
C LEU A 15 -36.04 28.52 -14.49
N ARG A 16 -34.92 28.43 -15.21
CA ARG A 16 -34.50 27.18 -15.90
C ARG A 16 -33.74 26.19 -15.01
N SER A 17 -33.55 26.46 -13.72
CA SER A 17 -32.67 25.63 -12.87
C SER A 17 -33.25 25.25 -11.51
N GLN A 18 -34.57 25.29 -11.30
CA GLN A 18 -35.19 24.69 -10.12
C GLN A 18 -36.53 24.01 -10.46
N SER A 19 -36.66 22.74 -10.05
CA SER A 19 -37.84 21.88 -10.19
C SER A 19 -38.94 22.28 -9.19
N VAL A 20 -39.51 23.47 -9.35
CA VAL A 20 -40.65 23.92 -8.54
C VAL A 20 -41.80 24.28 -9.47
N ALA A 21 -42.97 23.65 -9.27
CA ALA A 21 -44.16 23.94 -10.05
C ALA A 21 -44.55 25.42 -9.89
N PRO A 22 -44.86 26.16 -10.97
CA PRO A 22 -45.16 27.58 -10.87
C PRO A 22 -46.42 27.81 -10.01
N PRO A 23 -46.43 28.85 -9.14
CA PRO A 23 -47.52 29.09 -8.21
C PRO A 23 -48.82 29.38 -8.96
N GLN A 24 -49.90 28.67 -8.61
CA GLN A 24 -51.25 28.94 -9.12
C GLN A 24 -51.90 30.08 -8.34
N TRP A 25 -52.39 31.09 -9.06
CA TRP A 25 -53.10 32.24 -8.52
C TRP A 25 -54.60 32.08 -8.75
N THR A 26 -55.40 32.47 -7.75
CA THR A 26 -56.87 32.39 -7.84
C THR A 26 -57.47 33.74 -7.46
N MET A 27 -58.35 34.26 -8.32
CA MET A 27 -59.07 35.53 -8.07
C MET A 27 -60.53 35.28 -7.72
N ARG A 28 -61.22 36.32 -7.23
CA ARG A 28 -62.61 36.22 -6.76
C ARG A 28 -63.60 36.07 -7.91
N ASN A 29 -63.34 36.70 -9.05
CA ASN A 29 -64.13 36.61 -10.27
C ASN A 29 -63.21 36.79 -11.52
N VAL A 30 -63.79 36.61 -12.71
CA VAL A 30 -63.08 36.72 -13.99
C VAL A 30 -62.70 38.17 -14.32
N ASP A 31 -63.47 39.16 -13.87
CA ASP A 31 -63.17 40.59 -14.07
C ASP A 31 -61.90 41.03 -13.33
N ASP A 32 -61.74 40.65 -12.06
CA ASP A 32 -60.56 40.98 -11.27
C ASP A 32 -59.30 40.30 -11.84
N ARG A 33 -59.45 39.06 -12.33
CA ARG A 33 -58.39 38.35 -13.07
C ARG A 33 -57.98 39.14 -14.31
N ASN A 34 -58.94 39.54 -15.14
CA ASN A 34 -58.68 40.25 -16.39
C ASN A 34 -58.10 41.64 -16.15
N ARG A 35 -58.57 42.37 -15.12
CA ARG A 35 -58.03 43.67 -14.71
C ARG A 35 -56.58 43.58 -14.27
N LEU A 36 -56.23 42.60 -13.45
CA LEU A 36 -54.85 42.41 -13.00
C LEU A 36 -53.94 42.05 -14.17
N LEU A 37 -54.36 41.11 -15.02
CA LEU A 37 -53.59 40.71 -16.20
C LEU A 37 -53.39 41.89 -17.17
N PHE A 38 -54.43 42.69 -17.41
CA PHE A 38 -54.34 43.87 -18.25
C PHE A 38 -53.40 44.94 -17.67
N CYS A 39 -53.42 45.17 -16.36
CA CYS A 39 -52.46 46.06 -15.69
C CYS A 39 -51.02 45.55 -15.84
N ILE A 40 -50.77 44.26 -15.64
CA ILE A 40 -49.44 43.66 -15.81
C ILE A 40 -48.97 43.78 -17.27
N LEU A 41 -49.87 43.57 -18.25
CA LEU A 41 -49.56 43.73 -19.67
C LEU A 41 -49.18 45.18 -20.01
N ASN A 42 -49.93 46.17 -19.51
CA ASN A 42 -49.63 47.59 -19.73
C ASN A 42 -48.33 48.02 -19.05
N ILE A 43 -48.10 47.61 -17.80
CA ILE A 43 -46.82 47.89 -17.11
C ILE A 43 -45.66 47.25 -17.86
N CYS A 44 -45.79 46.00 -18.32
CA CYS A 44 -44.75 45.35 -19.12
C CYS A 44 -44.52 46.08 -20.45
N LYS A 45 -45.58 46.58 -21.10
CA LYS A 45 -45.46 47.36 -22.33
C LYS A 45 -44.77 48.70 -22.09
N ASP A 46 -45.15 49.42 -21.04
CA ASP A 46 -44.64 50.77 -20.73
C ASP A 46 -43.20 50.72 -20.21
N VAL A 47 -42.84 49.69 -19.44
CA VAL A 47 -41.50 49.57 -18.82
C VAL A 47 -40.53 48.77 -19.69
N LEU A 48 -40.97 47.69 -20.35
CA LEU A 48 -40.09 46.77 -21.08
C LEU A 48 -40.22 46.84 -22.61
N GLY A 49 -41.17 47.64 -23.14
CA GLY A 49 -41.38 47.84 -24.58
C GLY A 49 -41.88 46.62 -25.36
N ARG A 50 -42.19 45.51 -24.68
CA ARG A 50 -42.66 44.25 -25.28
C ARG A 50 -43.74 43.60 -24.42
N LEU A 51 -44.71 42.97 -25.07
CA LEU A 51 -45.77 42.23 -24.38
C LEU A 51 -45.28 40.82 -24.02
N PRO A 52 -45.53 40.34 -22.80
CA PRO A 52 -45.22 38.96 -22.41
C PRO A 52 -46.13 37.96 -23.15
N LYS A 53 -45.65 36.73 -23.33
CA LYS A 53 -46.42 35.66 -23.98
C LYS A 53 -47.41 35.05 -22.99
N VAL A 54 -48.71 35.18 -23.29
CA VAL A 54 -49.79 34.59 -22.48
C VAL A 54 -50.15 33.21 -23.05
N VAL A 55 -50.21 32.18 -22.21
CA VAL A 55 -50.55 30.80 -22.60
C VAL A 55 -51.71 30.31 -21.75
N GLY A 56 -52.75 29.75 -22.38
CA GLY A 56 -53.92 29.18 -21.68
C GLY A 56 -55.02 30.18 -21.32
N ILE A 57 -55.02 31.39 -21.91
CA ILE A 57 -56.08 32.40 -21.77
C ILE A 57 -56.52 32.82 -23.19
N ASP A 58 -57.82 33.00 -23.42
CA ASP A 58 -58.35 33.51 -24.69
C ASP A 58 -58.04 35.01 -24.82
N VAL A 59 -57.14 35.34 -25.73
CA VAL A 59 -56.68 36.72 -25.96
C VAL A 59 -57.80 37.60 -26.53
N VAL A 60 -58.79 37.00 -27.21
CA VAL A 60 -59.92 37.73 -27.79
C VAL A 60 -60.89 38.15 -26.68
N GLU A 61 -61.16 37.28 -25.70
CA GLU A 61 -61.97 37.59 -24.51
C GLU A 61 -61.37 38.77 -23.73
N MET A 62 -60.06 38.75 -23.50
CA MET A 62 -59.35 39.81 -22.78
C MET A 62 -59.32 41.14 -23.54
N ALA A 63 -59.23 41.10 -24.88
CA ALA A 63 -59.26 42.30 -25.72
C ALA A 63 -60.66 42.94 -25.78
N LEU A 64 -61.72 42.13 -25.81
CA LEU A 64 -63.10 42.61 -25.71
C LEU A 64 -63.38 43.23 -24.33
N TRP A 65 -62.94 42.57 -23.26
CA TRP A 65 -63.03 43.09 -21.90
C TRP A 65 -62.32 44.44 -21.72
N ALA A 66 -61.10 44.57 -22.28
CA ALA A 66 -60.34 45.82 -22.22
C ALA A 66 -61.05 46.97 -22.96
N LYS A 67 -61.68 46.67 -24.11
CA LYS A 67 -62.42 47.66 -24.91
C LYS A 67 -63.66 48.19 -24.19
N GLU A 68 -64.31 47.38 -23.36
CA GLU A 68 -65.47 47.80 -22.55
C GLU A 68 -65.06 48.59 -21.30
N ASN A 69 -63.83 48.43 -20.79
CA ASN A 69 -63.40 48.93 -19.48
C ASN A 69 -62.27 49.98 -19.49
N THR A 70 -61.89 50.55 -20.65
CA THR A 70 -60.95 51.70 -20.69
C THR A 70 -61.68 53.03 -20.95
N PRO A 71 -61.61 54.03 -20.04
CA PRO A 71 -62.16 55.36 -20.30
C PRO A 71 -61.33 56.12 -21.34
N THR A 72 -62.00 56.71 -22.33
CA THR A 72 -61.38 57.56 -23.37
C THR A 72 -60.97 58.92 -22.79
N VAL A 73 -59.66 59.15 -22.65
CA VAL A 73 -59.09 60.47 -22.33
C VAL A 73 -58.74 61.21 -23.64
N PRO A 74 -59.24 62.44 -23.89
CA PRO A 74 -58.75 63.28 -24.97
C PRO A 74 -57.36 63.86 -24.61
N LYS A 75 -56.45 63.82 -25.58
CA LYS A 75 -55.06 64.28 -25.49
C LYS A 75 -54.94 65.78 -25.23
N GLN A 76 -54.01 66.15 -24.35
CA GLN A 76 -53.45 67.49 -24.13
C GLN A 76 -52.81 68.06 -25.42
N THR A 77 -52.87 69.38 -25.58
CA THR A 77 -51.83 70.15 -26.28
C THR A 77 -51.37 71.32 -25.41
N ASN A 78 -50.21 71.11 -24.79
CA ASN A 78 -49.08 72.01 -24.54
C ASN A 78 -49.22 73.54 -24.51
N GLN A 79 -48.61 74.07 -23.44
CA GLN A 79 -47.55 75.08 -23.39
C GLN A 79 -47.88 76.54 -22.98
N GLN A 80 -47.34 76.84 -21.79
CA GLN A 80 -46.43 77.93 -21.43
C GLN A 80 -46.97 79.34 -21.11
N ASP A 81 -46.56 79.75 -19.92
CA ASP A 81 -46.16 81.08 -19.43
C ASP A 81 -47.16 82.23 -19.48
N GLY A 82 -47.61 82.58 -18.28
CA GLY A 82 -47.12 83.79 -17.63
C GLY A 82 -47.76 85.12 -18.05
N GLY A 83 -48.59 85.66 -17.15
CA GLY A 83 -48.90 87.09 -17.05
C GLY A 83 -50.39 87.39 -17.11
N GLY A 84 -50.98 87.79 -15.98
CA GLY A 84 -52.30 88.46 -15.99
C GLY A 84 -52.21 89.88 -16.57
N PRO A 85 -53.24 90.73 -16.39
CA PRO A 85 -54.62 90.49 -16.00
C PRO A 85 -55.64 91.17 -16.96
N VAL A 86 -56.94 90.93 -16.71
CA VAL A 86 -58.14 91.69 -17.15
C VAL A 86 -58.39 91.82 -18.66
N GLU A 87 -59.51 91.27 -19.16
CA GLU A 87 -60.73 92.02 -19.49
C GLU A 87 -61.75 91.13 -20.20
N ALA A 88 -63.02 91.48 -19.94
CA ALA A 88 -64.22 90.84 -20.40
C ALA A 88 -64.40 90.87 -21.92
N THR A 89 -65.00 89.81 -22.47
CA THR A 89 -66.13 89.89 -23.43
C THR A 89 -66.68 88.48 -23.64
N VAL A 90 -67.87 88.18 -23.12
CA VAL A 90 -69.18 88.15 -23.82
C VAL A 90 -69.18 87.26 -25.08
N THR A 91 -69.84 86.11 -24.99
CA THR A 91 -70.73 85.51 -26.02
C THR A 91 -71.65 84.52 -25.30
N GLU A 92 -72.81 85.00 -24.85
CA GLU A 92 -74.12 84.64 -25.45
C GLU A 92 -74.49 83.17 -25.24
N SER A 93 -75.10 82.91 -24.08
CA SER A 93 -76.08 81.85 -23.91
C SER A 93 -77.33 82.22 -24.71
N ASP A 94 -77.58 81.47 -25.79
CA ASP A 94 -78.75 81.62 -26.63
C ASP A 94 -80.04 81.50 -25.81
N LEU A 95 -80.69 82.65 -25.71
CA LEU A 95 -82.06 82.89 -25.28
C LEU A 95 -83.01 82.06 -26.14
N LYS A 96 -83.69 81.08 -25.53
CA LYS A 96 -84.99 80.62 -26.03
C LYS A 96 -86.08 81.35 -25.26
N VAL A 97 -86.17 82.66 -25.51
CA VAL A 97 -87.32 83.49 -25.13
C VAL A 97 -88.41 83.20 -26.16
N SER A 98 -89.50 82.57 -25.71
CA SER A 98 -90.79 82.64 -26.37
C SER A 98 -91.32 84.07 -26.21
N VAL A 99 -90.94 84.96 -27.14
CA VAL A 99 -91.61 86.25 -27.30
C VAL A 99 -92.91 85.94 -28.03
N GLU A 100 -94.01 85.93 -27.29
CA GLU A 100 -95.34 86.14 -27.86
C GLU A 100 -95.32 87.46 -28.61
N ARG A 101 -95.39 87.34 -29.93
CA ARG A 101 -95.72 88.46 -30.80
C ARG A 101 -97.21 88.34 -31.06
N GLU A 102 -97.94 89.36 -30.62
CA GLU A 102 -99.24 89.75 -31.14
C GLU A 102 -100.25 88.61 -31.32
N LEU A 103 -101.18 88.54 -30.38
CA LEU A 103 -102.62 88.68 -30.62
C LEU A 103 -103.25 88.47 -29.24
N VAL A 104 -103.94 89.50 -28.74
CA VAL A 104 -104.81 89.41 -27.56
C VAL A 104 -105.51 88.07 -27.60
N SER A 105 -105.29 87.24 -26.58
CA SER A 105 -105.88 85.91 -26.49
C SER A 105 -107.40 86.05 -26.53
N GLN A 106 -108.10 85.10 -27.13
CA GLN A 106 -109.58 85.14 -27.22
C GLN A 106 -110.24 85.26 -25.83
N ALA A 107 -109.55 84.76 -24.78
CA ALA A 107 -109.95 84.94 -23.39
C ALA A 107 -109.73 86.37 -22.87
N GLU A 108 -108.71 87.08 -23.36
CA GLU A 108 -108.44 88.48 -23.05
C GLU A 108 -109.32 89.44 -23.87
N GLU A 109 -109.76 89.04 -25.08
CA GLU A 109 -110.79 89.75 -25.85
C GLU A 109 -112.16 89.58 -25.21
N GLU A 110 -112.52 88.38 -24.74
CA GLU A 110 -113.74 88.15 -23.93
C GLU A 110 -113.69 88.89 -22.59
N ASP A 111 -112.55 88.92 -21.89
CA ASP A 111 -112.41 89.69 -20.65
C ASP A 111 -112.39 91.20 -20.90
N MET A 112 -111.80 91.69 -22.02
CA MET A 112 -111.95 93.10 -22.44
C MET A 112 -113.38 93.44 -22.85
N GLU A 113 -114.10 92.52 -23.50
CA GLU A 113 -115.50 92.71 -23.91
C GLU A 113 -116.46 92.60 -22.71
N ALA A 114 -116.14 91.78 -21.70
CA ALA A 114 -116.83 91.71 -20.42
C ALA A 114 -116.56 92.95 -19.54
N LEU A 115 -115.32 93.46 -19.53
CA LEU A 115 -114.94 94.73 -18.90
C LEU A 115 -115.50 95.94 -19.64
N LEU A 116 -115.72 95.90 -20.95
CA LEU A 116 -116.41 96.97 -21.68
C LEU A 116 -117.94 96.85 -21.55
N GLY A 117 -118.47 95.62 -21.43
CA GLY A 117 -119.90 95.32 -21.30
C GLY A 117 -120.50 95.62 -19.92
N THR A 118 -119.71 95.60 -18.84
CA THR A 118 -120.15 96.04 -17.50
C THR A 118 -120.25 97.56 -17.36
N TYR A 119 -119.66 98.32 -18.29
CA TYR A 119 -119.65 99.79 -18.27
C TYR A 119 -120.43 100.36 -19.46
N VAL A 120 -121.73 100.63 -19.27
CA VAL A 120 -122.52 101.45 -20.21
C VAL A 120 -121.99 102.88 -20.16
N MET A 121 -121.10 103.24 -21.10
CA MET A 121 -120.76 104.65 -21.37
C MET A 121 -120.67 104.88 -22.87
N GLY A 122 -121.45 105.85 -23.36
CA GLY A 122 -121.47 106.27 -24.75
C GLY A 122 -120.15 106.92 -25.18
N ILE A 123 -119.92 106.91 -26.49
CA ILE A 123 -118.77 107.47 -27.21
C ILE A 123 -118.44 108.88 -26.69
N GLY A 124 -117.42 109.04 -25.84
CA GLY A 124 -117.01 110.37 -25.34
C GLY A 124 -115.95 110.47 -24.23
N GLU A 125 -115.69 109.45 -23.39
CA GLU A 125 -114.86 109.63 -22.17
C GLU A 125 -113.67 108.64 -22.02
N ALA A 126 -112.81 108.53 -23.03
CA ALA A 126 -111.60 107.68 -22.95
C ALA A 126 -110.57 108.13 -21.87
N GLY A 127 -110.56 109.42 -21.52
CA GLY A 127 -109.64 109.96 -20.51
C GLY A 127 -109.95 109.49 -19.09
N ALA A 128 -111.23 109.39 -18.73
CA ALA A 128 -111.65 108.93 -17.41
C ALA A 128 -111.38 107.42 -17.22
N PHE A 129 -111.44 106.64 -18.30
CA PHE A 129 -111.12 105.20 -18.30
C PHE A 129 -109.61 104.95 -18.10
N SER A 130 -108.74 105.66 -18.84
CA SER A 130 -107.28 105.56 -18.67
C SER A 130 -106.81 105.94 -17.26
N GLU A 131 -107.41 106.98 -16.67
CA GLU A 131 -107.10 107.35 -15.28
C GLU A 131 -107.50 106.28 -14.26
N ARG A 132 -108.59 105.55 -14.51
CA ARG A 132 -109.08 104.52 -13.59
C ARG A 132 -108.27 103.22 -13.71
N LEU A 133 -107.90 102.81 -14.94
CA LEU A 133 -106.95 101.72 -15.17
C LEU A 133 -105.57 102.02 -14.59
N LYS A 134 -105.07 103.26 -14.71
CA LYS A 134 -103.83 103.67 -14.04
C LYS A 134 -103.93 103.54 -12.52
N ARG A 135 -105.09 103.83 -11.92
CA ARG A 135 -105.30 103.66 -10.47
C ARG A 135 -105.32 102.19 -10.05
N GLU A 136 -105.94 101.30 -10.82
CA GLU A 136 -105.91 99.86 -10.54
C GLU A 136 -104.55 99.23 -10.80
N LEU A 137 -103.83 99.64 -11.85
CA LEU A 137 -102.46 99.19 -12.12
C LEU A 137 -101.50 99.66 -11.03
N LEU A 138 -101.60 100.91 -10.58
CA LEU A 138 -100.85 101.39 -9.40
C LEU A 138 -101.22 100.62 -8.13
N ALA A 139 -102.47 100.19 -7.97
CA ALA A 139 -102.88 99.38 -6.82
C ALA A 139 -102.33 97.94 -6.90
N LEU A 140 -102.28 97.33 -8.09
CA LEU A 140 -101.68 96.02 -8.34
C LEU A 140 -100.15 96.06 -8.22
N GLU A 141 -99.49 97.07 -8.78
CA GLU A 141 -98.04 97.29 -8.59
C GLU A 141 -97.73 97.52 -7.11
N ALA A 142 -98.54 98.29 -6.39
CA ALA A 142 -98.41 98.44 -4.94
C ALA A 142 -98.64 97.12 -4.19
N ALA A 143 -99.60 96.30 -4.60
CA ALA A 143 -99.86 94.98 -4.00
C ALA A 143 -98.72 93.99 -4.29
N ASN A 144 -98.14 94.03 -5.48
CA ASN A 144 -97.02 93.16 -5.87
C ASN A 144 -95.72 93.61 -5.18
N VAL A 145 -95.48 94.92 -5.08
CA VAL A 145 -94.42 95.50 -4.24
C VAL A 145 -94.63 95.12 -2.78
N HIS A 146 -95.88 95.12 -2.28
CA HIS A 146 -96.19 94.64 -0.94
C HIS A 146 -95.94 93.14 -0.77
N ALA A 147 -96.25 92.30 -1.76
CA ALA A 147 -95.98 90.86 -1.69
C ALA A 147 -94.47 90.54 -1.75
N ILE A 148 -93.70 91.33 -2.51
CA ILE A 148 -92.23 91.23 -2.54
C ILE A 148 -91.63 91.76 -1.23
N LEU A 149 -92.14 92.86 -0.68
CA LEU A 149 -91.74 93.39 0.64
C LEU A 149 -92.14 92.45 1.79
N GLU A 150 -93.28 91.74 1.69
CA GLU A 150 -93.68 90.72 2.67
C GLU A 150 -92.84 89.44 2.57
N SER A 151 -92.24 89.15 1.39
CA SER A 151 -91.35 88.00 1.20
C SER A 151 -89.86 88.32 1.36
N GLU A 152 -89.47 89.60 1.38
CA GLU A 152 -88.13 90.07 1.74
C GLU A 152 -87.61 89.46 3.05
N PRO A 153 -88.37 89.43 4.17
CA PRO A 153 -87.88 88.80 5.40
C PRO A 153 -87.65 87.29 5.25
N LEU A 154 -88.43 86.58 4.43
CA LEU A 154 -88.23 85.15 4.15
C LEU A 154 -87.00 84.89 3.27
N VAL A 155 -86.76 85.74 2.27
CA VAL A 155 -85.57 85.64 1.41
C VAL A 155 -84.31 85.99 2.18
N GLU A 156 -84.37 86.99 3.06
CA GLU A 156 -83.27 87.37 3.94
C GLU A 156 -82.97 86.28 4.97
N GLU A 157 -83.99 85.60 5.52
CA GLU A 157 -83.82 84.42 6.39
C GLU A 157 -83.17 83.24 5.66
N VAL A 158 -83.56 82.98 4.40
CA VAL A 158 -82.92 81.92 3.58
C VAL A 158 -81.49 82.29 3.21
N LEU A 159 -81.20 83.54 2.85
CA LEU A 159 -79.84 84.03 2.58
C LEU A 159 -78.97 83.93 3.83
N GLN A 160 -79.46 84.34 5.00
CA GLN A 160 -78.77 84.14 6.27
C GLN A 160 -78.56 82.66 6.58
N GLY A 161 -79.54 81.80 6.28
CA GLY A 161 -79.41 80.34 6.42
C GLY A 161 -78.34 79.76 5.49
N LEU A 162 -78.24 80.26 4.26
CA LEU A 162 -77.26 79.84 3.26
C LEU A 162 -75.85 80.34 3.60
N GLU A 163 -75.74 81.56 4.11
CA GLU A 163 -74.49 82.14 4.60
C GLU A 163 -74.02 81.42 5.88
N ALA A 164 -74.94 81.11 6.80
CA ALA A 164 -74.65 80.27 7.96
C ALA A 164 -74.22 78.85 7.55
N ALA A 165 -74.86 78.25 6.55
CA ALA A 165 -74.47 76.95 6.01
C ALA A 165 -73.09 77.02 5.31
N THR A 166 -72.80 78.10 4.59
CA THR A 166 -71.50 78.33 3.94
C THR A 166 -70.40 78.47 4.99
N ASN A 167 -70.62 79.29 6.03
CA ASN A 167 -69.69 79.40 7.16
C ASN A 167 -69.48 78.05 7.86
N CYS A 168 -70.54 77.24 8.03
CA CYS A 168 -70.39 75.88 8.59
C CYS A 168 -69.55 74.97 7.68
N VAL A 169 -69.65 75.09 6.36
CA VAL A 169 -68.86 74.31 5.41
C VAL A 169 -67.40 74.75 5.41
N ASP A 170 -67.14 76.06 5.48
CA ASP A 170 -65.79 76.61 5.58
C ASP A 170 -65.11 76.19 6.90
N ASP A 171 -65.85 76.25 8.02
CA ASP A 171 -65.40 75.72 9.30
C ASP A 171 -65.06 74.22 9.16
N MET A 172 -65.95 73.42 8.52
CA MET A 172 -65.69 72.00 8.29
C MET A 172 -64.45 71.74 7.42
N ASP A 173 -64.18 72.56 6.41
CA ASP A 173 -62.97 72.44 5.59
C ASP A 173 -61.72 72.79 6.39
N GLU A 174 -61.77 73.81 7.25
CA GLU A 174 -60.68 74.13 8.18
C GLU A 174 -60.43 72.98 9.17
N TRP A 175 -61.49 72.41 9.75
CA TRP A 175 -61.39 71.23 10.61
C TRP A 175 -60.78 70.04 9.88
N LEU A 176 -61.22 69.75 8.64
CA LEU A 176 -60.66 68.68 7.81
C LEU A 176 -59.19 68.95 7.45
N GLY A 177 -58.82 70.20 7.20
CA GLY A 177 -57.45 70.63 6.99
C GLY A 177 -56.57 70.33 8.22
N ILE A 178 -57.03 70.72 9.41
CA ILE A 178 -56.35 70.45 10.69
C ILE A 178 -56.21 68.94 10.92
N PHE A 179 -57.28 68.17 10.70
CA PHE A 179 -57.23 66.71 10.87
C PHE A 179 -56.31 66.03 9.85
N ASN A 180 -56.27 66.48 8.60
CA ASN A 180 -55.35 65.95 7.59
C ASN A 180 -53.89 66.22 7.95
N VAL A 181 -53.58 67.42 8.44
CA VAL A 181 -52.22 67.75 8.93
C VAL A 181 -51.85 66.86 10.12
N LYS A 182 -52.76 66.68 11.09
CA LYS A 182 -52.55 65.79 12.24
C LYS A 182 -52.36 64.32 11.80
N LEU A 183 -53.16 63.82 10.86
CA LEU A 183 -53.04 62.46 10.33
C LEU A 183 -51.74 62.24 9.56
N ARG A 184 -51.27 63.25 8.82
CA ARG A 184 -49.96 63.21 8.15
C ARG A 184 -48.82 63.12 9.17
N HIS A 185 -48.81 63.98 10.19
CA HIS A 185 -47.80 63.91 11.24
C HIS A 185 -47.87 62.58 12.01
N MET A 186 -49.07 62.10 12.34
CA MET A 186 -49.22 60.78 12.96
C MET A 186 -48.71 59.66 12.07
N ARG A 187 -48.90 59.72 10.74
CA ARG A 187 -48.36 58.74 9.80
C ARG A 187 -46.83 58.78 9.77
N GLU A 188 -46.24 59.97 9.68
CA GLU A 188 -44.79 60.17 9.72
C GLU A 188 -44.19 59.67 11.04
N ASP A 189 -44.87 59.94 12.17
CA ASP A 189 -44.49 59.46 13.49
C ASP A 189 -44.60 57.92 13.58
N ILE A 190 -45.68 57.33 13.07
CA ILE A 190 -45.86 55.87 13.03
C ILE A 190 -44.78 55.22 12.18
N GLU A 191 -44.47 55.75 11.01
CA GLU A 191 -43.40 55.26 10.13
C GLU A 191 -42.02 55.38 10.81
N SER A 192 -41.76 56.50 11.49
CA SER A 192 -40.55 56.69 12.30
C SER A 192 -40.45 55.68 13.46
N ILE A 193 -41.56 55.42 14.16
CA ILE A 193 -41.63 54.41 15.23
C ILE A 193 -41.44 53.01 14.66
N GLU A 194 -42.07 52.67 13.53
CA GLU A 194 -41.97 51.36 12.88
C GLU A 194 -40.54 51.09 12.41
N THR A 195 -39.92 52.06 11.72
CA THR A 195 -38.51 51.94 11.29
C THR A 195 -37.56 51.82 12.48
N ARG A 196 -37.82 52.54 13.58
CA ARG A 196 -37.05 52.40 14.83
C ARG A 196 -37.27 51.03 15.47
N ASN A 197 -38.51 50.54 15.51
CA ASN A 197 -38.83 49.25 16.11
C ASN A 197 -38.23 48.10 15.31
N ASN A 198 -38.31 48.13 13.97
CA ASN A 198 -37.68 47.15 13.10
C ASN A 198 -36.15 47.10 13.30
N LYS A 199 -35.50 48.26 13.51
CA LYS A 199 -34.07 48.32 13.87
C LYS A 199 -33.79 47.71 15.24
N LEU A 200 -34.63 47.97 16.24
CA LEU A 200 -34.50 47.39 17.58
C LEU A 200 -34.73 45.88 17.58
N GLU A 201 -35.72 45.40 16.83
CA GLU A 201 -36.01 43.98 16.67
C GLU A 201 -34.85 43.28 15.96
N MET A 202 -34.33 43.85 14.86
CA MET A 202 -33.16 43.32 14.17
C MET A 202 -31.93 43.31 15.09
N GLN A 203 -31.72 44.35 15.91
CA GLN A 203 -30.66 44.37 16.91
C GLN A 203 -30.86 43.28 17.97
N SER A 204 -32.09 43.07 18.44
CA SER A 204 -32.43 42.03 19.41
C SER A 204 -32.15 40.63 18.85
N VAL A 205 -32.62 40.34 17.65
CA VAL A 205 -32.38 39.06 16.95
C VAL A 205 -30.87 38.83 16.76
N ASN A 206 -30.14 39.85 16.28
CA ASN A 206 -28.69 39.75 16.11
C ASN A 206 -27.96 39.51 17.44
N ASN A 207 -28.39 40.15 18.54
CA ASN A 207 -27.80 39.95 19.85
C ASN A 207 -28.03 38.52 20.36
N VAL A 208 -29.24 37.97 20.16
CA VAL A 208 -29.55 36.57 20.52
C VAL A 208 -28.67 35.62 19.71
N SER A 209 -28.59 35.78 18.40
CA SER A 209 -27.72 34.95 17.55
C SER A 209 -26.24 35.08 17.92
N LEU A 210 -25.78 36.28 18.30
CA LEU A 210 -24.41 36.49 18.76
C LEU A 210 -24.12 35.75 20.08
N ILE A 211 -25.05 35.78 21.03
CA ILE A 211 -24.92 35.05 22.30
C ILE A 211 -24.85 33.55 22.03
N GLU A 212 -25.73 33.02 21.18
CA GLU A 212 -25.71 31.60 20.81
C GLU A 212 -24.38 31.16 20.17
N GLU A 213 -23.81 31.99 19.29
CA GLU A 213 -22.48 31.70 18.70
C GLU A 213 -21.34 31.81 19.72
N LEU A 214 -21.41 32.78 20.64
CA LEU A 214 -20.44 32.91 21.72
C LEU A 214 -20.50 31.72 22.70
N ASP A 215 -21.69 31.26 23.06
CA ASP A 215 -21.86 30.10 23.94
C ASP A 215 -21.30 28.83 23.31
N LYS A 216 -21.56 28.59 22.01
CA LYS A 216 -20.95 27.48 21.25
C LYS A 216 -19.42 27.53 21.28
N LEU A 217 -18.83 28.73 21.18
CA LEU A 217 -17.37 28.90 21.24
C LEU A 217 -16.85 28.68 22.66
N LEU A 218 -17.52 29.20 23.69
CA LEU A 218 -17.14 29.05 25.09
C LEU A 218 -17.19 27.59 25.55
N GLU A 219 -18.20 26.84 25.15
CA GLU A 219 -18.29 25.40 25.43
C GLU A 219 -17.08 24.63 24.88
N ARG A 220 -16.63 24.96 23.66
CA ARG A 220 -15.46 24.33 23.02
C ARG A 220 -14.13 24.72 23.69
N LEU A 221 -14.05 25.90 24.30
CA LEU A 221 -12.86 26.38 25.00
C LEU A 221 -12.79 25.95 26.47
N ARG A 222 -13.88 25.37 27.01
CA ARG A 222 -13.95 24.94 28.41
C ARG A 222 -13.15 23.66 28.63
N VAL A 223 -12.19 23.74 29.55
CA VAL A 223 -11.42 22.59 30.03
C VAL A 223 -12.07 22.06 31.31
N PRO A 224 -12.60 20.82 31.35
CA PRO A 224 -13.08 20.21 32.58
C PRO A 224 -11.93 20.07 33.60
N SER A 225 -12.17 20.48 34.85
CA SER A 225 -11.15 20.47 35.91
C SER A 225 -10.67 19.06 36.26
N GLU A 226 -11.56 18.07 36.14
CA GLU A 226 -11.26 16.64 36.34
C GLU A 226 -10.19 16.17 35.35
N TYR A 227 -10.38 16.42 34.05
CA TYR A 227 -9.40 16.09 33.02
C TYR A 227 -8.11 16.90 33.15
N ALA A 228 -8.18 18.19 33.48
CA ALA A 228 -6.98 18.99 33.72
C ALA A 228 -6.12 18.39 34.84
N SER A 229 -6.74 18.02 35.97
CA SER A 229 -6.02 17.42 37.11
C SER A 229 -5.40 16.06 36.77
N CYS A 230 -6.12 15.23 36.01
CA CYS A 230 -5.67 13.95 35.51
C CYS A 230 -4.45 14.11 34.59
N LEU A 231 -4.52 15.03 33.62
CA LEU A 231 -3.45 15.29 32.64
C LEU A 231 -2.18 15.86 33.31
N THR A 232 -2.32 16.73 34.32
CA THR A 232 -1.17 17.37 34.99
C THR A 232 -0.53 16.52 36.08
N GLY A 233 -1.33 15.75 36.84
CA GLY A 233 -0.89 15.13 38.09
C GLY A 233 -1.40 13.71 38.36
N GLY A 234 -2.21 13.12 37.47
CA GLY A 234 -2.72 11.76 37.66
C GLY A 234 -1.62 10.69 37.74
N SER A 235 -1.85 9.64 38.53
CA SER A 235 -1.01 8.43 38.51
C SER A 235 -1.35 7.56 37.30
N PHE A 236 -0.40 6.76 36.85
CA PHE A 236 -0.55 5.82 35.73
C PHE A 236 -0.75 4.37 36.18
N ASP A 237 -1.17 4.15 37.43
CA ASP A 237 -1.52 2.82 37.93
C ASP A 237 -2.70 2.22 37.15
N GLU A 238 -2.80 0.89 37.13
CA GLU A 238 -3.81 0.16 36.35
C GLU A 238 -5.26 0.63 36.65
N GLU A 239 -5.56 0.94 37.91
CA GLU A 239 -6.89 1.42 38.36
C GLU A 239 -7.29 2.77 37.75
N ARG A 240 -6.31 3.66 37.52
CA ARG A 240 -6.56 5.01 36.98
C ARG A 240 -6.34 5.10 35.47
N MET A 241 -5.95 4.00 34.84
CA MET A 241 -5.64 3.95 33.41
C MET A 241 -6.86 4.33 32.55
N LEU A 242 -8.07 3.90 32.90
CA LEU A 242 -9.27 4.26 32.15
C LEU A 242 -9.52 5.78 32.16
N GLN A 243 -9.39 6.41 33.32
CA GLN A 243 -9.54 7.86 33.48
C GLN A 243 -8.48 8.64 32.68
N ASN A 244 -7.23 8.16 32.70
CA ASN A 244 -6.16 8.76 31.89
C ASN A 244 -6.43 8.63 30.38
N ILE A 245 -7.02 7.51 29.93
CA ILE A 245 -7.41 7.31 28.51
C ILE A 245 -8.53 8.27 28.12
N GLU A 246 -9.60 8.36 28.93
CA GLU A 246 -10.71 9.29 28.69
C GLU A 246 -10.23 10.74 28.62
N ALA A 247 -9.34 11.15 29.54
CA ALA A 247 -8.74 12.48 29.52
C ALA A 247 -7.87 12.72 28.26
N CYS A 248 -7.18 11.70 27.75
CA CYS A 248 -6.43 11.77 26.48
C CYS A 248 -7.35 11.91 25.27
N GLU A 249 -8.43 11.13 25.22
CA GLU A 249 -9.43 11.18 24.16
C GLU A 249 -10.08 12.55 24.10
N TRP A 250 -10.48 13.07 25.27
CA TRP A 250 -10.99 14.43 25.40
C TRP A 250 -9.98 15.48 24.91
N LEU A 251 -8.72 15.40 25.34
CA LEU A 251 -7.67 16.34 24.92
C LEU A 251 -7.44 16.30 23.41
N THR A 252 -7.44 15.10 22.82
CA THR A 252 -7.30 14.88 21.38
C THR A 252 -8.49 15.49 20.63
N GLY A 253 -9.70 15.29 21.13
CA GLY A 253 -10.93 15.89 20.61
C GLY A 253 -10.90 17.41 20.69
N ALA A 254 -10.52 17.99 21.83
CA ALA A 254 -10.42 19.42 22.05
C ALA A 254 -9.39 20.07 21.11
N LEU A 255 -8.20 19.47 20.97
CA LEU A 255 -7.17 19.95 20.05
C LEU A 255 -7.61 19.88 18.58
N ARG A 256 -8.36 18.84 18.19
CA ARG A 256 -8.90 18.68 16.83
C ARG A 256 -10.06 19.63 16.55
N GLY A 257 -10.92 19.87 17.53
CA GLY A 257 -12.05 20.79 17.44
C GLY A 257 -11.62 22.25 17.28
N LEU A 258 -10.43 22.61 17.77
CA LEU A 258 -9.82 23.93 17.62
C LEU A 258 -8.90 24.06 16.38
N GLN A 259 -8.91 23.07 15.48
CA GLN A 259 -8.18 23.09 14.21
C GLN A 259 -9.13 23.19 13.00
N VAL A 260 -8.66 23.83 11.93
CA VAL A 260 -9.35 23.88 10.63
C VAL A 260 -9.39 22.45 10.05
N PRO A 261 -10.53 21.93 9.52
CA PRO A 261 -11.76 22.63 9.15
C PRO A 261 -12.87 22.68 10.23
N ASN A 262 -12.65 22.12 11.42
CA ASN A 262 -13.71 22.03 12.45
C ASN A 262 -14.04 23.37 13.11
N LEU A 263 -13.10 24.31 13.04
CA LEU A 263 -13.27 25.69 13.42
C LEU A 263 -13.18 26.57 12.17
N ASP A 264 -14.12 27.51 12.04
CA ASP A 264 -14.08 28.53 10.99
C ASP A 264 -12.72 29.28 11.07
N PRO A 265 -12.00 29.44 9.94
CA PRO A 265 -10.74 30.19 9.90
C PRO A 265 -10.78 31.58 10.55
N ILE A 266 -11.95 32.22 10.61
CA ILE A 266 -12.15 33.53 11.26
C ILE A 266 -11.89 33.44 12.77
N TYR A 267 -12.36 32.38 13.43
CA TYR A 267 -12.15 32.18 14.87
C TYR A 267 -10.70 31.81 15.20
N ALA A 268 -9.96 31.20 14.27
CA ALA A 268 -8.58 30.77 14.50
C ALA A 268 -7.63 31.95 14.81
N ASN A 269 -7.99 33.16 14.38
CA ASN A 269 -7.19 34.36 14.63
C ASN A 269 -7.47 35.05 15.97
N MET A 270 -8.55 34.71 16.67
CA MET A 270 -8.91 35.31 17.95
C MET A 270 -7.88 35.01 19.04
N CYS A 271 -7.59 36.02 19.88
CA CYS A 271 -6.62 35.89 20.98
C CYS A 271 -7.00 34.77 21.96
N ALA A 272 -8.27 34.70 22.37
CA ALA A 272 -8.76 33.68 23.30
C ALA A 272 -8.59 32.25 22.76
N VAL A 273 -8.85 32.02 21.47
CA VAL A 273 -8.66 30.71 20.82
C VAL A 273 -7.18 30.35 20.75
N LYS A 274 -6.32 31.31 20.41
CA LYS A 274 -4.86 31.12 20.39
C LYS A 274 -4.32 30.79 21.78
N GLU A 275 -4.68 31.56 22.79
CA GLU A 275 -4.29 31.32 24.19
C GLU A 275 -4.73 29.94 24.67
N LYS A 276 -6.00 29.57 24.44
CA LYS A 276 -6.50 28.24 24.82
C LYS A 276 -5.81 27.11 24.06
N ARG A 277 -5.50 27.30 22.78
CA ARG A 277 -4.70 26.34 22.01
C ARG A 277 -3.31 26.15 22.63
N THR A 278 -2.66 27.22 23.08
CA THR A 278 -1.36 27.11 23.77
C THR A 278 -1.48 26.44 25.14
N GLU A 279 -2.58 26.64 25.87
CA GLU A 279 -2.84 25.95 27.13
C GLU A 279 -3.03 24.45 26.94
N LEU A 280 -3.83 24.04 25.95
CA LEU A 280 -4.02 22.63 25.61
C LEU A 280 -2.72 21.98 25.09
N ASP A 281 -1.89 22.71 24.35
CA ASP A 281 -0.59 22.21 23.91
C ASP A 281 0.41 22.03 25.07
N LYS A 282 0.37 22.91 26.08
CA LYS A 282 1.10 22.72 27.35
C LYS A 282 0.62 21.50 28.12
N LEU A 283 -0.70 21.27 28.18
CA LEU A 283 -1.27 20.07 28.80
C LEU A 283 -0.84 18.81 28.05
N LYS A 284 -0.92 18.83 26.72
CA LYS A 284 -0.45 17.75 25.84
C LYS A 284 1.01 17.41 26.10
N THR A 285 1.90 18.39 26.00
CA THR A 285 3.36 18.17 26.18
C THR A 285 3.68 17.67 27.58
N THR A 286 3.02 18.20 28.61
CA THR A 286 3.19 17.75 30.00
C THR A 286 2.73 16.30 30.19
N PHE A 287 1.55 15.96 29.69
CA PHE A 287 1.00 14.62 29.80
C PHE A 287 1.83 13.59 29.03
N VAL A 288 2.14 13.86 27.76
CA VAL A 288 2.95 12.97 26.90
C VAL A 288 4.30 12.70 27.55
N ARG A 289 4.99 13.73 28.05
CA ARG A 289 6.27 13.57 28.74
C ARG A 289 6.16 12.65 29.95
N ARG A 290 5.19 12.90 30.84
CA ARG A 290 4.99 12.09 32.06
C ARG A 290 4.63 10.64 31.73
N ALA A 291 3.72 10.43 30.79
CA ALA A 291 3.28 9.10 30.37
C ALA A 291 4.43 8.33 29.70
N SER A 292 5.20 8.96 28.81
CA SER A 292 6.36 8.33 28.18
C SER A 292 7.47 7.99 29.18
N GLU A 293 7.75 8.86 30.15
CA GLU A 293 8.71 8.58 31.24
C GLU A 293 8.25 7.41 32.11
N PHE A 294 6.97 7.38 32.49
CA PHE A 294 6.39 6.28 33.25
C PHE A 294 6.49 4.95 32.50
N LEU A 295 6.00 4.89 31.26
CA LEU A 295 6.01 3.65 30.47
C LEU A 295 7.43 3.14 30.24
N ARG A 296 8.37 4.05 29.94
CA ARG A 296 9.79 3.70 29.78
C ARG A 296 10.36 3.03 31.03
N ASN A 297 10.12 3.61 32.20
CA ASN A 297 10.63 3.08 33.46
C ASN A 297 9.89 1.81 33.88
N TYR A 298 8.57 1.73 33.64
CA TYR A 298 7.74 0.58 33.98
C TYR A 298 8.16 -0.65 33.19
N PHE A 299 8.27 -0.54 31.85
CA PHE A 299 8.69 -1.68 31.02
C PHE A 299 10.11 -2.15 31.36
N ALA A 300 11.04 -1.22 31.59
CA ALA A 300 12.38 -1.57 32.04
C ALA A 300 12.35 -2.32 33.39
N SER A 301 11.55 -1.85 34.36
CA SER A 301 11.42 -2.50 35.66
C SER A 301 10.79 -3.89 35.61
N LEU A 302 9.85 -4.13 34.69
CA LEU A 302 9.27 -5.46 34.47
C LEU A 302 10.31 -6.45 33.95
N VAL A 303 11.14 -5.99 33.01
CA VAL A 303 12.23 -6.80 32.45
C VAL A 303 13.32 -7.04 33.50
N ASP A 304 13.72 -6.00 34.24
CA ASP A 304 14.71 -6.12 35.32
C ASP A 304 14.26 -7.11 36.40
N PHE A 305 12.96 -7.11 36.74
CA PHE A 305 12.38 -8.10 37.65
C PHE A 305 12.57 -9.53 37.13
N MET A 306 12.23 -9.80 35.86
CA MET A 306 12.43 -11.11 35.23
C MET A 306 13.91 -11.50 35.16
N ILE A 307 14.80 -10.54 34.85
CA ILE A 307 16.25 -10.74 34.81
C ILE A 307 16.81 -11.08 36.20
N SER A 308 16.26 -10.50 37.26
CA SER A 308 16.72 -10.73 38.63
C SER A 308 16.31 -12.10 39.17
N ASP A 309 15.14 -12.61 38.78
CA ASP A 309 14.63 -13.89 39.25
C ASP A 309 15.20 -15.06 38.44
N LYS A 310 15.98 -15.90 39.11
CA LYS A 310 16.61 -17.09 38.53
C LYS A 310 15.60 -18.15 38.10
N SER A 311 14.35 -18.08 38.56
CA SER A 311 13.29 -19.03 38.21
C SER A 311 12.87 -18.94 36.73
N TYR A 312 13.11 -17.80 36.07
CA TYR A 312 12.81 -17.61 34.65
C TYR A 312 13.83 -18.27 33.72
N PHE A 313 15.04 -18.54 34.21
CA PHE A 313 16.14 -19.08 33.40
C PHE A 313 16.28 -20.59 33.54
N SER A 314 16.92 -21.21 32.53
CA SER A 314 17.34 -22.61 32.62
C SER A 314 18.38 -22.77 33.74
N GLN A 315 18.26 -23.85 34.52
CA GLN A 315 19.16 -24.17 35.62
C GLN A 315 19.77 -25.55 35.39
N ARG A 316 20.86 -25.87 36.11
CA ARG A 316 21.54 -27.17 35.98
C ARG A 316 20.58 -28.34 36.14
N GLY A 317 20.41 -29.10 35.07
CA GLY A 317 19.52 -30.26 34.98
C GLY A 317 18.07 -29.95 34.62
N GLN A 318 17.69 -28.67 34.47
CA GLN A 318 16.35 -28.23 34.12
C GLN A 318 16.39 -27.20 32.97
N LEU A 319 16.21 -27.71 31.75
CA LEU A 319 16.04 -26.87 30.57
C LEU A 319 14.62 -26.29 30.56
N LYS A 320 14.51 -24.97 30.68
CA LYS A 320 13.23 -24.24 30.68
C LYS A 320 13.09 -23.44 29.39
N ARG A 321 11.90 -23.50 28.78
CA ARG A 321 11.55 -22.67 27.63
C ARG A 321 11.25 -21.25 28.13
N PRO A 322 11.79 -20.20 27.49
CA PRO A 322 11.39 -18.83 27.79
C PRO A 322 9.88 -18.65 27.62
N ASP A 323 9.26 -17.91 28.54
CA ASP A 323 7.84 -17.60 28.51
C ASP A 323 7.62 -16.13 28.91
N HIS A 324 7.07 -15.36 27.98
CA HIS A 324 6.80 -13.93 28.13
C HIS A 324 5.32 -13.61 28.25
N ALA A 325 4.44 -14.60 28.49
CA ALA A 325 2.99 -14.38 28.56
C ALA A 325 2.60 -13.31 29.58
N ASP A 326 3.13 -13.39 30.80
CA ASP A 326 2.83 -12.43 31.89
C ASP A 326 3.35 -11.02 31.57
N LEU A 327 4.56 -10.92 31.00
CA LEU A 327 5.15 -9.66 30.57
C LEU A 327 4.28 -8.99 29.50
N ARG A 328 3.89 -9.77 28.48
CA ARG A 328 3.03 -9.30 27.38
C ARG A 328 1.65 -8.90 27.90
N TYR A 329 1.08 -9.64 28.85
CA TYR A 329 -0.20 -9.30 29.48
C TYR A 329 -0.13 -7.93 30.17
N LYS A 330 0.87 -7.71 31.03
CA LYS A 330 1.08 -6.42 31.70
C LYS A 330 1.34 -5.27 30.72
N CYS A 331 2.09 -5.52 29.65
CA CYS A 331 2.30 -4.53 28.60
C CYS A 331 1.00 -4.16 27.87
N ARG A 332 0.16 -5.15 27.54
CA ARG A 332 -1.12 -4.95 26.84
C ARG A 332 -2.10 -4.05 27.58
N THR A 333 -2.07 -4.02 28.92
CA THR A 333 -2.88 -3.08 29.73
C THR A 333 -2.67 -1.62 29.30
N TYR A 334 -1.47 -1.27 28.84
CA TYR A 334 -1.10 0.08 28.42
C TYR A 334 -1.17 0.29 26.90
N ALA A 335 -1.58 -0.71 26.10
CA ALA A 335 -1.59 -0.62 24.65
C ALA A 335 -2.53 0.49 24.12
N ARG A 336 -3.69 0.67 24.75
CA ARG A 336 -4.62 1.77 24.40
C ARG A 336 -4.00 3.14 24.64
N LEU A 337 -3.29 3.32 25.77
CA LEU A 337 -2.59 4.57 26.07
C LEU A 337 -1.57 4.92 24.98
N LEU A 338 -0.79 3.94 24.53
CA LEU A 338 0.21 4.12 23.46
C LEU A 338 -0.41 4.62 22.16
N GLN A 339 -1.58 4.11 21.78
CA GLN A 339 -2.30 4.57 20.60
C GLN A 339 -2.73 6.03 20.72
N HIS A 340 -3.24 6.45 21.88
CA HIS A 340 -3.60 7.85 22.12
C HIS A 340 -2.35 8.75 22.18
N LEU A 341 -1.26 8.30 22.81
CA LEU A 341 0.00 9.03 22.82
C LEU A 341 0.54 9.26 21.40
N LYS A 342 0.52 8.23 20.54
CA LYS A 342 0.88 8.36 19.12
C LYS A 342 0.05 9.43 18.39
N SER A 343 -1.25 9.50 18.70
CA SER A 343 -2.16 10.48 18.10
C SER A 343 -1.88 11.92 18.57
N LEU A 344 -1.45 12.07 19.83
CA LEU A 344 -1.10 13.37 20.41
C LEU A 344 0.26 13.86 19.92
N ASP A 345 1.29 13.01 19.96
CA ASP A 345 2.65 13.30 19.51
C ASP A 345 3.30 12.09 18.83
N LYS A 346 3.60 12.21 17.53
CA LYS A 346 4.24 11.13 16.78
C LYS A 346 5.69 10.89 17.21
N ASN A 347 6.36 11.89 17.78
CA ASN A 347 7.77 11.81 18.15
C ASN A 347 8.01 11.10 19.48
N CYS A 348 6.97 10.93 20.32
CA CYS A 348 7.12 10.34 21.64
C CYS A 348 7.44 8.85 21.61
N LEU A 349 7.04 8.14 20.54
CA LEU A 349 7.22 6.69 20.44
C LEU A 349 8.65 6.27 20.16
N GLY A 350 9.46 7.08 19.49
CA GLY A 350 10.84 6.73 19.12
C GLY A 350 11.71 6.35 20.34
N PRO A 351 11.87 7.25 21.33
CA PRO A 351 12.61 6.94 22.55
C PRO A 351 12.04 5.77 23.36
N LEU A 352 10.71 5.60 23.34
CA LEU A 352 10.04 4.51 24.05
C LEU A 352 10.32 3.15 23.40
N ARG A 353 10.23 3.08 22.06
CA ARG A 353 10.58 1.90 21.26
C ARG A 353 12.00 1.47 21.56
N LYS A 354 12.95 2.42 21.49
CA LYS A 354 14.36 2.14 21.75
C LYS A 354 14.63 1.62 23.16
N ALA A 355 14.00 2.22 24.17
CA ALA A 355 14.15 1.76 25.54
C ALA A 355 13.57 0.36 25.76
N TYR A 356 12.40 0.07 25.19
CA TYR A 356 11.80 -1.26 25.22
C TYR A 356 12.71 -2.29 24.53
N CYS A 357 13.20 -1.98 23.32
CA CYS A 357 14.14 -2.84 22.59
C CYS A 357 15.39 -3.14 23.41
N SER A 358 16.00 -2.10 24.02
CA SER A 358 17.22 -2.25 24.81
C SER A 358 17.02 -3.17 26.02
N SER A 359 15.92 -2.99 26.76
CA SER A 359 15.60 -3.84 27.91
C SER A 359 15.29 -5.28 27.50
N LEU A 360 14.42 -5.47 26.51
CA LEU A 360 14.03 -6.81 26.07
C LEU A 360 15.17 -7.56 25.39
N ASN A 361 16.05 -6.88 24.65
CA ASN A 361 17.29 -7.46 24.10
C ASN A 361 18.15 -8.08 25.21
N LEU A 362 18.35 -7.36 26.32
CA LEU A 362 19.14 -7.84 27.45
C LEU A 362 18.56 -9.14 28.04
N LEU A 363 17.22 -9.23 28.14
CA LEU A 363 16.52 -10.44 28.58
C LEU A 363 16.73 -11.58 27.58
N LEU A 364 16.40 -11.37 26.30
CA LEU A 364 16.52 -12.38 25.25
C LEU A 364 17.93 -12.95 25.12
N ARG A 365 18.96 -12.08 25.15
CA ARG A 365 20.36 -12.52 25.11
C ARG A 365 20.75 -13.33 26.34
N ARG A 366 20.30 -12.91 27.53
CA ARG A 366 20.57 -13.67 28.76
C ARG A 366 19.88 -15.04 28.74
N GLU A 367 18.64 -15.11 28.26
CA GLU A 367 17.91 -16.36 28.08
C GLU A 367 18.60 -17.29 27.08
N ALA A 368 18.97 -16.77 25.91
CA ALA A 368 19.69 -17.52 24.88
C ALA A 368 21.02 -18.06 25.43
N ARG A 369 21.76 -17.24 26.19
CA ARG A 369 23.05 -17.62 26.78
C ARG A 369 22.91 -18.71 27.84
N GLU A 370 22.00 -18.55 28.80
CA GLU A 370 21.80 -19.56 29.85
C GLU A 370 21.24 -20.87 29.28
N PHE A 371 20.34 -20.77 28.30
CA PHE A 371 19.83 -21.93 27.57
C PHE A 371 20.96 -22.65 26.81
N ALA A 372 21.81 -21.91 26.09
CA ALA A 372 22.97 -22.46 25.40
C ALA A 372 24.00 -23.08 26.38
N ASN A 373 24.22 -22.45 27.54
CA ASN A 373 25.10 -22.99 28.59
C ASN A 373 24.58 -24.34 29.10
N GLU A 374 23.27 -24.42 29.38
CA GLU A 374 22.65 -25.64 29.89
C GLU A 374 22.58 -26.74 28.84
N LEU A 375 22.31 -26.41 27.57
CA LEU A 375 22.40 -27.36 26.46
C LEU A 375 23.80 -27.98 26.35
N ARG A 376 24.85 -27.15 26.45
CA ARG A 376 26.23 -27.61 26.42
C ARG A 376 26.59 -28.46 27.64
N ALA A 377 26.08 -28.09 28.82
CA ALA A 377 26.34 -28.82 30.07
C ALA A 377 25.61 -30.19 30.12
N SER A 378 24.39 -30.25 29.58
CA SER A 378 23.59 -31.48 29.52
C SER A 378 24.04 -32.46 28.43
N THR A 379 24.70 -31.96 27.38
CA THR A 379 25.20 -32.79 26.28
C THR A 379 26.50 -33.52 26.67
N LYS A 380 26.40 -34.81 26.97
CA LYS A 380 27.56 -35.71 27.17
C LYS A 380 28.14 -36.14 25.83
N ALA A 381 28.94 -35.30 25.19
CA ALA A 381 29.66 -35.67 23.97
C ALA A 381 31.15 -35.84 24.26
N SER A 382 31.70 -37.02 23.94
CA SER A 382 33.15 -37.23 23.91
C SER A 382 33.72 -36.45 22.73
N ARG A 383 34.73 -35.61 22.97
CA ARG A 383 35.37 -34.82 21.92
C ARG A 383 35.98 -35.78 20.90
N ASN A 384 35.63 -35.64 19.62
CA ASN A 384 36.20 -36.45 18.55
C ASN A 384 36.92 -35.53 17.55
N PRO A 385 38.03 -34.90 17.96
CA PRO A 385 38.72 -33.90 17.12
C PRO A 385 39.44 -34.55 15.92
N THR A 386 39.52 -35.87 15.87
CA THR A 386 40.37 -36.63 14.97
C THR A 386 39.59 -37.23 13.80
N VAL A 387 38.82 -36.41 13.08
CA VAL A 387 38.01 -36.89 11.95
C VAL A 387 38.86 -37.37 10.77
N TRP A 388 40.12 -36.91 10.64
CA TRP A 388 40.86 -37.08 9.38
C TRP A 388 42.23 -37.77 9.43
N LEU A 389 43.09 -37.65 10.47
CA LEU A 389 44.48 -38.14 10.32
C LEU A 389 45.23 -38.91 11.42
N GLU A 390 44.88 -38.90 12.72
CA GLU A 390 45.79 -39.47 13.76
C GLU A 390 45.50 -40.91 14.23
N ALA A 391 44.69 -41.70 13.53
CA ALA A 391 44.65 -43.14 13.81
C ALA A 391 45.92 -43.79 13.22
N SER A 392 46.93 -44.00 14.07
CA SER A 392 48.11 -44.81 13.77
C SER A 392 47.67 -46.26 13.42
N PRO A 393 48.25 -46.94 12.42
CA PRO A 393 47.75 -48.22 11.91
C PRO A 393 48.02 -49.42 12.85
N GLY A 394 48.29 -49.18 14.13
CA GLY A 394 48.75 -50.18 15.09
C GLY A 394 47.78 -50.51 16.24
N SER A 395 46.61 -49.88 16.33
CA SER A 395 45.62 -50.28 17.35
C SER A 395 44.37 -50.80 16.67
N SER A 396 44.10 -52.09 16.87
CA SER A 396 42.78 -52.70 16.76
C SER A 396 41.82 -52.00 17.71
N GLN A 397 41.34 -50.82 17.32
CA GLN A 397 40.14 -50.22 17.89
C GLN A 397 39.05 -50.45 16.87
N SER A 398 38.07 -51.26 17.26
CA SER A 398 36.78 -51.28 16.62
C SER A 398 36.34 -49.83 16.39
N ALA A 399 35.72 -49.58 15.23
CA ALA A 399 35.10 -48.32 14.89
C ALA A 399 33.95 -48.01 15.86
N HIS A 400 34.26 -47.58 17.08
CA HIS A 400 33.31 -46.90 17.93
C HIS A 400 33.09 -45.52 17.34
N ASN A 401 32.12 -45.42 16.42
CA ASN A 401 31.46 -44.16 16.11
C ASN A 401 30.94 -43.60 17.43
N THR A 402 31.68 -42.64 17.99
CA THR A 402 31.23 -41.89 19.16
C THR A 402 30.01 -41.10 18.70
N ASP A 403 28.85 -41.38 19.29
CA ASP A 403 27.60 -40.76 18.88
C ASP A 403 27.59 -39.28 19.26
N THR A 404 27.97 -38.42 18.31
CA THR A 404 27.98 -36.97 18.44
C THR A 404 26.61 -36.36 18.06
N SER A 405 25.56 -37.16 17.84
CA SER A 405 24.25 -36.68 17.36
C SER A 405 23.56 -35.73 18.32
N SER A 406 23.78 -35.94 19.61
CA SER A 406 23.33 -35.06 20.69
C SER A 406 23.78 -33.60 20.53
N VAL A 407 24.91 -33.36 19.87
CA VAL A 407 25.43 -32.01 19.57
C VAL A 407 24.57 -31.29 18.53
N SER A 408 24.29 -31.95 17.41
CA SER A 408 23.39 -31.42 16.38
C SER A 408 21.94 -31.29 16.88
N GLU A 409 21.52 -32.20 17.76
CA GLU A 409 20.20 -32.14 18.40
C GLU A 409 20.09 -30.95 19.38
N ALA A 410 21.16 -30.63 20.11
CA ALA A 410 21.20 -29.46 20.98
C ALA A 410 21.06 -28.15 20.16
N TYR A 411 21.76 -28.05 19.02
CA TYR A 411 21.59 -26.93 18.10
C TYR A 411 20.16 -26.85 17.55
N ALA A 412 19.59 -27.98 17.11
CA ALA A 412 18.21 -28.06 16.64
C ALA A 412 17.20 -27.60 17.71
N LYS A 413 17.40 -28.02 18.97
CA LYS A 413 16.56 -27.62 20.11
C LYS A 413 16.61 -26.11 20.36
N MET A 414 17.79 -25.50 20.24
CA MET A 414 17.95 -24.05 20.35
C MET A 414 17.13 -23.32 19.29
N LEU A 415 17.25 -23.71 18.02
CA LEU A 415 16.45 -23.11 16.94
C LEU A 415 14.95 -23.36 17.12
N THR A 416 14.55 -24.57 17.53
CA THR A 416 13.14 -24.94 17.74
C THR A 416 12.45 -24.06 18.80
N ILE A 417 13.19 -23.61 19.81
CA ILE A 417 12.65 -22.81 20.91
C ILE A 417 12.75 -21.31 20.60
N PHE A 418 13.91 -20.84 20.16
CA PHE A 418 14.12 -19.40 19.98
C PHE A 418 13.55 -18.86 18.68
N ILE A 419 13.57 -19.60 17.57
CA ILE A 419 13.06 -19.05 16.30
C ILE A 419 11.57 -18.65 16.40
N PRO A 420 10.66 -19.51 16.91
CA PRO A 420 9.27 -19.10 17.13
C PRO A 420 9.13 -17.95 18.15
N LEU A 421 9.91 -17.98 19.23
CA LEU A 421 9.90 -16.92 20.25
C LEU A 421 10.27 -15.56 19.65
N LEU A 422 11.33 -15.49 18.84
CA LEU A 422 11.79 -14.27 18.20
C LEU A 422 10.78 -13.74 17.17
N VAL A 423 10.14 -14.63 16.41
CA VAL A 423 9.04 -14.27 15.50
C VAL A 423 7.87 -13.68 16.28
N ASP A 424 7.46 -14.34 17.36
CA ASP A 424 6.33 -13.92 18.20
C ASP A 424 6.63 -12.58 18.90
N GLU A 425 7.87 -12.37 19.39
CA GLU A 425 8.30 -11.10 19.98
C GLU A 425 8.34 -9.98 18.95
N SER A 426 8.84 -10.24 17.74
CA SER A 426 8.88 -9.25 16.66
C SER A 426 7.47 -8.83 16.25
N SER A 427 6.53 -9.78 16.15
CA SER A 427 5.12 -9.52 15.86
C SER A 427 4.43 -8.76 17.00
N PHE A 428 4.64 -9.19 18.24
CA PHE A 428 4.12 -8.51 19.42
C PHE A 428 4.63 -7.06 19.49
N PHE A 429 5.93 -6.85 19.31
CA PHE A 429 6.57 -5.53 19.29
C PHE A 429 5.96 -4.61 18.23
N ALA A 430 5.82 -5.10 16.99
CA ALA A 430 5.26 -4.32 15.88
C ALA A 430 3.83 -3.83 16.20
N HIS A 431 2.99 -4.72 16.72
CA HIS A 431 1.61 -4.39 17.09
C HIS A 431 1.52 -3.50 18.33
N PHE A 432 2.26 -3.83 19.38
CA PHE A 432 2.20 -3.15 20.67
C PHE A 432 2.70 -1.70 20.59
N LEU A 433 3.81 -1.47 19.88
CA LEU A 433 4.41 -0.13 19.72
C LEU A 433 3.91 0.62 18.49
N CYS A 434 2.72 0.24 18.01
CA CYS A 434 1.89 1.00 17.08
C CYS A 434 2.55 1.24 15.71
N PHE A 435 3.26 0.25 15.17
CA PHE A 435 3.72 0.31 13.78
C PHE A 435 2.54 0.06 12.81
N GLU A 436 2.47 0.83 11.73
CA GLU A 436 1.43 0.70 10.69
C GLU A 436 1.89 -0.30 9.64
N VAL A 437 1.87 -1.60 9.99
CA VAL A 437 2.26 -2.68 9.09
C VAL A 437 1.08 -3.63 8.92
N PRO A 438 0.77 -4.14 7.70
CA PRO A 438 -0.22 -5.19 7.51
C PRO A 438 0.08 -6.33 8.48
N ALA A 439 -0.92 -6.74 9.27
CA ALA A 439 -0.71 -7.64 10.39
C ALA A 439 0.09 -8.89 9.98
N LEU A 440 1.11 -9.21 10.77
CA LEU A 440 1.75 -10.53 10.76
C LEU A 440 0.76 -11.50 11.41
N VAL A 441 -0.24 -11.91 10.63
CA VAL A 441 -1.37 -12.72 11.12
C VAL A 441 -0.85 -14.09 11.60
N PRO A 442 -1.17 -14.53 12.84
CA PRO A 442 -0.93 -15.90 13.27
C PRO A 442 -1.90 -16.84 12.54
N PRO A 443 -1.48 -18.05 12.13
CA PRO A 443 -2.39 -19.01 11.53
C PRO A 443 -3.40 -19.49 12.59
N GLY A 444 -4.66 -19.07 12.47
CA GLY A 444 -5.77 -19.68 13.23
C GLY A 444 -6.69 -18.76 14.05
N GLY A 445 -6.69 -17.43 13.85
CA GLY A 445 -7.66 -16.53 14.49
C GLY A 445 -8.84 -16.20 13.58
N VAL A 446 -10.01 -16.80 13.84
CA VAL A 446 -11.25 -16.58 13.09
C VAL A 446 -11.66 -15.10 13.16
N ALA A 447 -11.55 -14.37 12.05
CA ALA A 447 -12.11 -13.03 11.93
C ALA A 447 -13.62 -13.17 11.69
N ASN A 448 -14.39 -13.00 12.77
CA ASN A 448 -15.84 -12.90 12.71
C ASN A 448 -16.22 -11.56 12.04
N GLY A 449 -16.61 -11.64 10.77
CA GLY A 449 -17.02 -10.51 9.95
C GLY A 449 -18.31 -10.83 9.21
N ASN A 450 -19.43 -10.54 9.87
CA ASN A 450 -20.78 -10.70 9.39
C ASN A 450 -21.02 -9.91 8.08
N LYS A 451 -21.20 -10.59 6.94
CA LYS A 451 -21.93 -10.06 5.77
C LYS A 451 -22.64 -11.19 5.04
N GLY A 452 -23.97 -11.06 4.99
CA GLY A 452 -24.90 -12.00 4.36
C GLY A 452 -24.64 -12.19 2.87
N GLY A 453 -24.96 -13.41 2.42
CA GLY A 453 -24.58 -13.91 1.11
C GLY A 453 -25.41 -13.41 -0.06
N ASN A 454 -24.98 -13.84 -1.24
CA ASN A 454 -25.84 -14.53 -2.20
C ASN A 454 -24.94 -15.35 -3.13
N TYR A 455 -25.24 -16.65 -3.25
CA TYR A 455 -24.63 -17.54 -4.22
C TYR A 455 -25.15 -17.22 -5.62
N ASN A 456 -24.29 -17.35 -6.63
CA ASN A 456 -24.56 -18.07 -7.86
C ASN A 456 -23.22 -18.43 -8.53
N ASP A 457 -23.08 -19.72 -8.82
CA ASP A 457 -22.10 -20.33 -9.72
C ASP A 457 -22.18 -19.71 -11.12
N ASP A 458 -21.04 -19.65 -11.81
CA ASP A 458 -20.87 -20.32 -13.11
C ASP A 458 -19.37 -20.39 -13.49
N ASP A 459 -19.06 -21.48 -14.18
CA ASP A 459 -17.77 -22.03 -14.59
C ASP A 459 -16.96 -21.21 -15.62
N ASP A 460 -15.71 -21.67 -15.78
CA ASP A 460 -14.83 -21.67 -16.97
C ASP A 460 -13.77 -20.56 -17.20
N ASP A 461 -12.53 -21.06 -17.10
CA ASP A 461 -11.34 -20.96 -17.99
C ASP A 461 -10.65 -19.62 -18.33
N ASP A 462 -9.33 -19.68 -18.13
CA ASP A 462 -8.23 -19.09 -18.89
C ASP A 462 -8.38 -17.65 -19.43
N ASP A 463 -7.81 -16.69 -18.70
CA ASP A 463 -7.23 -15.50 -19.32
C ASP A 463 -5.90 -15.07 -18.67
N LEU A 464 -4.82 -15.29 -19.42
CA LEU A 464 -3.50 -14.72 -19.18
C LEU A 464 -3.50 -13.23 -19.54
N GLY A 465 -4.07 -12.42 -18.64
CA GLY A 465 -4.08 -10.96 -18.75
C GLY A 465 -2.98 -10.33 -17.89
N ILE A 466 -1.88 -9.92 -18.54
CA ILE A 466 -0.98 -8.88 -18.02
C ILE A 466 -1.85 -7.64 -17.76
N MET A 467 -2.16 -7.34 -16.50
CA MET A 467 -2.83 -6.10 -16.11
C MET A 467 -1.84 -5.18 -15.43
N ASP A 468 -1.65 -4.05 -16.08
CA ASP A 468 -0.86 -2.89 -15.68
C ASP A 468 -1.07 -2.52 -14.21
N ILE A 469 0.06 -2.39 -13.51
CA ILE A 469 0.13 -1.83 -12.16
C ILE A 469 -0.16 -0.34 -12.29
N ASP A 470 -1.39 0.06 -12.02
CA ASP A 470 -1.77 1.46 -11.86
C ASP A 470 -1.14 1.96 -10.54
N GLU A 471 -0.06 2.73 -10.68
CA GLU A 471 0.70 3.38 -9.61
C GLU A 471 -0.18 4.41 -8.87
N ASN A 472 -0.90 3.96 -7.84
CA ASN A 472 -1.48 4.86 -6.84
C ASN A 472 -0.44 5.16 -5.74
N ASP A 473 0.52 6.01 -6.08
CA ASP A 473 1.78 6.28 -5.35
C ASP A 473 1.64 7.24 -4.14
N GLY A 474 0.57 7.05 -3.33
CA GLY A 474 0.34 7.85 -2.11
C GLY A 474 0.47 7.09 -0.80
N LYS A 475 0.29 5.76 -0.82
CA LYS A 475 0.32 4.88 0.38
C LYS A 475 1.52 3.95 0.43
N ALA A 476 2.14 3.63 -0.71
CA ALA A 476 3.31 2.74 -0.78
C ALA A 476 4.55 3.35 -0.10
N GLY A 477 4.83 4.64 -0.34
CA GLY A 477 5.98 5.34 0.27
C GLY A 477 5.90 5.50 1.81
N LYS A 478 4.69 5.58 2.37
CA LYS A 478 4.48 5.71 3.83
C LYS A 478 4.64 4.37 4.54
N ASN A 479 4.10 3.31 3.94
CA ASN A 479 4.29 1.94 4.41
C ASN A 479 5.77 1.52 4.33
N SER A 480 6.51 1.98 3.31
CA SER A 480 7.95 1.73 3.19
C SER A 480 8.76 2.38 4.31
N ALA A 481 8.47 3.64 4.67
CA ALA A 481 9.17 4.33 5.76
C ALA A 481 8.87 3.73 7.15
N ASP A 482 7.61 3.35 7.41
CA ASP A 482 7.22 2.70 8.67
C ASP A 482 7.77 1.28 8.77
N LEU A 483 7.87 0.54 7.65
CA LEU A 483 8.56 -0.74 7.57
C LEU A 483 10.07 -0.59 7.82
N ALA A 484 10.70 0.45 7.26
CA ALA A 484 12.11 0.74 7.51
C ALA A 484 12.38 1.06 8.98
N ALA A 485 11.54 1.90 9.60
CA ALA A 485 11.63 2.22 11.03
C ALA A 485 11.36 0.99 11.93
N LEU A 486 10.45 0.10 11.53
CA LEU A 486 10.23 -1.18 12.20
C LEU A 486 11.49 -2.05 12.10
N ASN A 487 12.09 -2.18 10.92
CA ASN A 487 13.30 -2.97 10.73
C ASN A 487 14.49 -2.43 11.54
N GLU A 488 14.68 -1.11 11.61
CA GLU A 488 15.69 -0.48 12.47
C GLU A 488 15.44 -0.79 13.95
N SER A 489 14.18 -0.72 14.39
CA SER A 489 13.83 -1.04 15.79
C SER A 489 13.95 -2.53 16.11
N LEU A 490 13.64 -3.42 15.16
CA LEU A 490 13.84 -4.86 15.32
C LEU A 490 15.32 -5.22 15.32
N GLN A 491 16.15 -4.49 14.58
CA GLN A 491 17.60 -4.60 14.67
C GLN A 491 18.08 -4.24 16.07
N ASP A 492 17.64 -3.11 16.64
CA ASP A 492 17.95 -2.75 18.04
C ASP A 492 17.46 -3.81 19.05
N LEU A 493 16.30 -4.44 18.80
CA LEU A 493 15.73 -5.47 19.67
C LEU A 493 16.55 -6.76 19.70
N LEU A 494 17.11 -7.14 18.56
CA LEU A 494 17.75 -8.44 18.37
C LEU A 494 19.26 -8.36 18.15
N ASP A 495 19.84 -7.17 18.24
CA ASP A 495 21.27 -6.95 18.08
C ASP A 495 22.11 -7.81 19.02
N GLY A 496 23.18 -8.39 18.47
CA GLY A 496 24.12 -9.26 19.16
C GLY A 496 23.56 -10.62 19.61
N ILE A 497 22.29 -10.94 19.40
CA ILE A 497 21.75 -12.26 19.79
C ILE A 497 22.44 -13.39 19.03
N GLN A 498 22.89 -13.12 17.80
CA GLN A 498 23.65 -14.05 16.96
C GLN A 498 24.89 -14.61 17.67
N ASP A 499 25.55 -13.82 18.53
CA ASP A 499 26.73 -14.27 19.27
C ASP A 499 26.44 -15.46 20.17
N ASP A 500 25.26 -15.46 20.81
CA ASP A 500 24.85 -16.52 21.72
C ASP A 500 24.52 -17.83 20.95
N PHE A 501 24.04 -17.73 19.70
CA PHE A 501 23.91 -18.88 18.79
C PHE A 501 25.26 -19.33 18.22
N TYR A 502 26.14 -18.40 17.84
CA TYR A 502 27.50 -18.70 17.36
C TYR A 502 28.30 -19.47 18.39
N ALA A 503 28.13 -19.19 19.68
CA ALA A 503 28.78 -19.93 20.75
C ALA A 503 28.41 -21.43 20.75
N VAL A 504 27.17 -21.79 20.36
CA VAL A 504 26.73 -23.18 20.23
C VAL A 504 27.31 -23.81 18.98
N VAL A 505 27.32 -23.09 17.85
CA VAL A 505 27.92 -23.54 16.59
C VAL A 505 29.43 -23.78 16.75
N ASP A 506 30.17 -22.82 17.34
CA ASP A 506 31.60 -22.94 17.64
C ASP A 506 31.89 -24.10 18.61
N TRP A 507 31.03 -24.34 19.59
CA TRP A 507 31.15 -25.49 20.50
C TRP A 507 30.94 -26.82 19.77
N ALA A 508 29.90 -26.91 18.94
CA ALA A 508 29.60 -28.09 18.16
C ALA A 508 30.74 -28.45 17.20
N TYR A 509 31.27 -27.45 16.48
CA TYR A 509 32.43 -27.60 15.60
C TYR A 509 33.67 -28.13 16.32
N LYS A 510 33.94 -27.65 17.55
CA LYS A 510 35.09 -28.11 18.36
C LYS A 510 34.96 -29.57 18.82
N ILE A 511 33.75 -30.10 18.88
CA ILE A 511 33.48 -31.50 19.22
C ILE A 511 33.63 -32.39 17.99
N ASP A 512 32.94 -32.03 16.90
CA ASP A 512 32.92 -32.78 15.64
C ASP A 512 32.61 -31.84 14.47
N PRO A 513 33.62 -31.52 13.63
CA PRO A 513 33.43 -30.65 12.47
C PRO A 513 32.38 -31.13 11.46
N LEU A 514 32.13 -32.45 11.37
CA LEU A 514 31.13 -32.99 10.42
C LEU A 514 29.70 -32.66 10.81
N ARG A 515 29.46 -32.30 12.08
CA ARG A 515 28.14 -31.83 12.52
C ARG A 515 27.73 -30.52 11.88
N CYS A 516 28.67 -29.78 11.27
CA CYS A 516 28.33 -28.62 10.45
C CYS A 516 27.37 -28.98 9.31
N ILE A 517 27.50 -30.17 8.71
CA ILE A 517 26.58 -30.63 7.65
C ILE A 517 25.16 -30.68 8.20
N SER A 518 24.96 -31.41 9.30
CA SER A 518 23.63 -31.53 9.92
C SER A 518 23.08 -30.18 10.39
N MET A 519 23.91 -29.34 11.03
CA MET A 519 23.50 -28.00 11.49
C MET A 519 23.15 -27.07 10.32
N HIS A 520 23.88 -27.15 9.20
CA HIS A 520 23.59 -26.38 8.00
C HIS A 520 22.20 -26.71 7.47
N GLY A 521 21.91 -28.00 7.23
CA GLY A 521 20.60 -28.38 6.71
C GLY A 521 19.45 -28.19 7.71
N ILE A 522 19.69 -28.19 9.02
CA ILE A 522 18.67 -27.74 9.99
C ILE A 522 18.38 -26.24 9.79
N THR A 523 19.42 -25.41 9.66
CA THR A 523 19.29 -23.96 9.48
C THR A 523 18.56 -23.62 8.18
N GLU A 524 18.92 -24.29 7.09
CA GLU A 524 18.30 -24.14 5.79
C GLU A 524 16.81 -24.51 5.79
N ARG A 525 16.42 -25.57 6.52
CA ARG A 525 15.00 -25.91 6.71
C ARG A 525 14.22 -24.75 7.35
N TYR A 526 14.81 -24.06 8.34
CA TYR A 526 14.20 -22.87 8.92
C TYR A 526 14.17 -21.67 7.96
N LEU A 527 15.20 -21.48 7.14
CA LEU A 527 15.25 -20.45 6.09
C LEU A 527 14.18 -20.66 5.01
N SER A 528 13.94 -21.92 4.62
CA SER A 528 12.90 -22.29 3.65
C SER A 528 11.48 -22.20 4.22
N GLY A 529 11.33 -21.97 5.53
CA GLY A 529 10.05 -21.90 6.21
C GLY A 529 9.31 -20.57 5.97
N GLN A 530 8.04 -20.65 5.62
CA GLN A 530 7.15 -19.49 5.33
C GLN A 530 7.03 -18.46 6.49
N LYS A 531 7.39 -18.85 7.72
CA LYS A 531 7.42 -17.96 8.90
C LYS A 531 8.68 -17.09 8.99
N ALA A 532 9.78 -17.46 8.34
CA ALA A 532 11.00 -16.66 8.30
C ALA A 532 10.85 -15.43 7.40
N ASP A 533 10.05 -15.52 6.34
CA ASP A 533 9.74 -14.39 5.45
C ASP A 533 8.84 -13.34 6.11
N ALA A 534 8.03 -13.74 7.10
CA ALA A 534 7.18 -12.83 7.86
C ALA A 534 7.97 -11.98 8.87
N ALA A 535 9.13 -12.44 9.35
CA ALA A 535 10.00 -11.70 10.26
C ALA A 535 11.39 -11.54 9.62
N GLY A 536 11.54 -10.54 8.74
CA GLY A 536 12.77 -10.33 7.95
C GLY A 536 14.08 -10.37 8.75
N PHE A 537 14.07 -9.97 10.02
CA PHE A 537 15.24 -10.08 10.90
C PHE A 537 15.60 -11.53 11.28
N VAL A 538 14.61 -12.40 11.53
CA VAL A 538 14.87 -13.82 11.84
C VAL A 538 15.54 -14.52 10.66
N ARG A 539 15.17 -14.15 9.43
CA ARG A 539 15.84 -14.59 8.20
C ARG A 539 17.29 -14.11 8.13
N LEU A 540 17.58 -12.86 8.52
CA LEU A 540 18.97 -12.36 8.61
C LEU A 540 19.79 -13.17 9.61
N LEU A 541 19.27 -13.40 10.82
CA LEU A 541 19.93 -14.23 11.84
C LEU A 541 20.22 -15.64 11.32
N LEU A 542 19.25 -16.29 10.66
CA LEU A 542 19.44 -17.62 10.11
C LEU A 542 20.46 -17.65 8.95
N GLY A 543 20.49 -16.63 8.09
CA GLY A 543 21.50 -16.49 7.04
C GLY A 543 22.90 -16.26 7.60
N ASP A 544 23.01 -15.47 8.66
CA ASP A 544 24.25 -15.25 9.40
C ASP A 544 24.77 -16.56 10.05
N LEU A 545 23.86 -17.41 10.56
CA LEU A 545 24.20 -18.73 11.07
C LEU A 545 24.63 -19.70 9.97
N GLU A 546 23.91 -19.73 8.85
CA GLU A 546 24.26 -20.54 7.68
C GLU A 546 25.66 -20.19 7.15
N SER A 547 25.94 -18.89 6.99
CA SER A 547 27.26 -18.39 6.59
C SER A 547 28.36 -18.81 7.57
N LYS A 548 28.13 -18.65 8.88
CA LYS A 548 29.08 -19.06 9.92
C LYS A 548 29.38 -20.57 9.87
N ILE A 549 28.34 -21.40 9.72
CA ILE A 549 28.49 -22.87 9.62
C ILE A 549 29.26 -23.25 8.35
N SER A 550 28.93 -22.62 7.21
CA SER A 550 29.62 -22.82 5.93
C SER A 550 31.10 -22.47 5.99
N VAL A 551 31.46 -21.36 6.64
CA VAL A 551 32.86 -20.95 6.83
C VAL A 551 33.61 -21.95 7.71
N GLN A 552 33.01 -22.42 8.80
CA GLN A 552 33.65 -23.42 9.67
C GLN A 552 33.85 -24.77 8.97
N PHE A 553 32.86 -25.23 8.22
CA PHE A 553 32.97 -26.46 7.44
C PHE A 553 34.03 -26.33 6.35
N SER A 554 34.05 -25.21 5.62
CA SER A 554 35.08 -24.91 4.62
C SER A 554 36.49 -24.92 5.23
N ARG A 555 36.65 -24.36 6.44
CA ARG A 555 37.92 -24.43 7.17
C ARG A 555 38.35 -25.86 7.50
N PHE A 556 37.41 -26.74 7.85
CA PHE A 556 37.71 -28.16 8.03
C PHE A 556 38.14 -28.82 6.72
N VAL A 557 37.45 -28.54 5.61
CA VAL A 557 37.81 -29.04 4.28
C VAL A 557 39.21 -28.56 3.88
N ASP A 558 39.52 -27.29 4.10
CA ASP A 558 40.83 -26.70 3.80
C ASP A 558 41.95 -27.34 4.60
N GLU A 559 41.74 -27.54 5.91
CA GLU A 559 42.73 -28.21 6.76
C GLU A 559 42.97 -29.65 6.29
N ALA A 560 41.90 -30.40 5.99
CA ALA A 560 42.03 -31.76 5.48
C ALA A 560 42.73 -31.79 4.11
N CYS A 561 42.41 -30.87 3.20
CA CYS A 561 43.12 -30.71 1.93
C CYS A 561 44.61 -30.39 2.14
N HIS A 562 44.94 -29.51 3.08
CA HIS A 562 46.32 -29.18 3.40
C HIS A 562 47.10 -30.39 3.96
N GLN A 563 46.44 -31.26 4.74
CA GLN A 563 47.06 -32.50 5.19
C GLN A 563 47.32 -33.50 4.04
N ILE A 564 46.52 -33.50 2.97
CA ILE A 564 46.80 -34.27 1.74
C ILE A 564 48.08 -33.78 1.10
N GLU A 565 48.16 -32.47 0.85
CA GLU A 565 49.30 -31.84 0.20
C GLU A 565 50.58 -32.05 1.02
N ARG A 566 50.50 -31.99 2.35
CA ARG A 566 51.66 -32.21 3.23
C ARG A 566 52.22 -33.63 3.14
N ASN A 567 51.40 -34.61 2.76
CA ASN A 567 51.83 -35.99 2.56
C ASN A 567 52.78 -36.16 1.36
N GLU A 568 52.84 -35.17 0.45
CA GLU A 568 53.75 -35.14 -0.70
C GLU A 568 55.23 -35.32 -0.31
N ARG A 569 55.65 -34.84 0.86
CA ARG A 569 57.07 -34.70 1.21
C ARG A 569 57.74 -35.96 1.73
N ASN A 570 56.99 -36.97 2.18
CA ASN A 570 57.51 -38.05 3.04
C ASN A 570 57.23 -39.48 2.56
N VAL A 571 56.68 -39.67 1.35
CA VAL A 571 56.17 -40.97 0.93
C VAL A 571 57.03 -41.58 -0.18
N ARG A 572 57.43 -42.84 0.02
CA ARG A 572 58.01 -43.67 -1.06
C ARG A 572 56.93 -43.93 -2.10
N GLN A 573 57.22 -43.78 -3.39
CA GLN A 573 56.27 -43.98 -4.50
C GLN A 573 56.00 -45.47 -4.77
N THR A 574 55.56 -46.18 -3.74
CA THR A 574 55.25 -47.61 -3.81
C THR A 574 54.00 -47.84 -2.99
N GLY A 575 52.98 -48.44 -3.61
CA GLY A 575 51.72 -48.77 -2.97
C GLY A 575 50.72 -47.61 -2.87
N VAL A 576 49.59 -47.91 -2.21
CA VAL A 576 48.44 -47.03 -2.11
C VAL A 576 48.63 -45.98 -1.01
N LEU A 577 48.37 -44.73 -1.34
CA LEU A 577 48.42 -43.61 -0.41
C LEU A 577 47.29 -43.69 0.62
N SER A 578 47.62 -43.50 1.89
CA SER A 578 46.69 -43.69 3.01
C SER A 578 45.46 -42.78 2.97
N TYR A 579 45.54 -41.62 2.32
CA TYR A 579 44.40 -40.71 2.21
C TYR A 579 43.29 -41.24 1.30
N ILE A 580 43.59 -42.17 0.38
CA ILE A 580 42.60 -42.74 -0.55
C ILE A 580 41.52 -43.56 0.18
N PRO A 581 41.85 -44.63 0.93
CA PRO A 581 40.84 -45.39 1.68
C PRO A 581 40.22 -44.58 2.82
N ARG A 582 40.96 -43.61 3.38
CA ARG A 582 40.44 -42.69 4.42
C ARG A 582 39.37 -41.74 3.87
N PHE A 583 39.52 -41.26 2.63
CA PHE A 583 38.52 -40.43 1.99
C PHE A 583 37.18 -41.15 1.84
N ALA A 584 37.18 -42.41 1.42
CA ALA A 584 35.94 -43.20 1.34
C ALA A 584 35.25 -43.33 2.70
N THR A 585 36.01 -43.56 3.77
CA THR A 585 35.46 -43.60 5.14
C THR A 585 34.86 -42.24 5.56
N LEU A 586 35.54 -41.13 5.23
CA LEU A 586 35.03 -39.78 5.47
C LEU A 586 33.73 -39.55 4.68
N ALA A 587 33.73 -39.85 3.38
CA ALA A 587 32.59 -39.63 2.49
C ALA A 587 31.36 -40.41 2.98
N THR A 588 31.53 -41.68 3.39
CA THR A 588 30.44 -42.46 4.00
C THR A 588 29.86 -41.77 5.25
N ARG A 589 30.71 -41.18 6.11
CA ARG A 589 30.24 -40.41 7.28
C ARG A 589 29.54 -39.11 6.87
N MET A 590 30.07 -38.39 5.89
CA MET A 590 29.46 -37.17 5.38
C MET A 590 28.07 -37.46 4.81
N GLU A 591 27.91 -38.52 4.00
CA GLU A 591 26.60 -38.93 3.47
C GLU A 591 25.58 -39.31 4.57
N GLN A 592 26.03 -39.90 5.68
CA GLN A 592 25.15 -40.19 6.82
C GLN A 592 24.55 -38.91 7.44
N TYR A 593 25.25 -37.78 7.37
CA TYR A 593 24.81 -36.51 7.96
C TYR A 593 23.95 -35.65 7.04
N ILE A 594 23.90 -35.96 5.73
CA ILE A 594 23.17 -35.20 4.71
C ILE A 594 21.67 -35.55 4.67
N GLN A 595 21.26 -36.74 5.13
CA GLN A 595 19.92 -37.30 4.83
C GLN A 595 18.76 -36.30 5.04
N GLY A 596 18.17 -35.86 3.92
CA GLY A 596 17.05 -34.90 3.86
C GLY A 596 17.43 -33.40 3.91
N GLN A 597 18.66 -33.04 3.53
CA GLN A 597 19.21 -31.68 3.55
C GLN A 597 19.81 -31.31 2.18
N SER A 598 20.12 -30.02 1.92
CA SER A 598 20.84 -29.65 0.70
C SER A 598 22.23 -30.30 0.64
N ARG A 599 22.61 -30.66 -0.58
CA ARG A 599 23.88 -31.34 -0.86
C ARG A 599 24.99 -30.38 -1.27
N ASP A 600 24.68 -29.13 -1.58
CA ASP A 600 25.60 -28.19 -2.22
C ASP A 600 26.90 -28.01 -1.43
N LEU A 601 26.80 -27.88 -0.11
CA LEU A 601 27.96 -27.73 0.78
C LEU A 601 28.90 -28.95 0.72
N VAL A 602 28.33 -30.15 0.69
CA VAL A 602 29.10 -31.41 0.67
C VAL A 602 29.63 -31.71 -0.73
N ASP A 603 28.85 -31.46 -1.77
CA ASP A 603 29.27 -31.65 -3.16
C ASP A 603 30.43 -30.71 -3.54
N GLN A 604 30.43 -29.47 -3.02
CA GLN A 604 31.59 -28.58 -3.12
C GLN A 604 32.81 -29.12 -2.38
N ALA A 605 32.63 -29.67 -1.18
CA ALA A 605 33.72 -30.29 -0.42
C ALA A 605 34.31 -31.51 -1.15
N TYR A 606 33.49 -32.40 -1.71
CA TYR A 606 33.97 -33.53 -2.51
C TYR A 606 34.76 -33.08 -3.73
N THR A 607 34.25 -32.07 -4.44
CA THR A 607 34.96 -31.50 -5.58
C THR A 607 36.34 -31.02 -5.18
N LYS A 608 36.46 -30.32 -4.05
CA LYS A 608 37.74 -29.82 -3.54
C LYS A 608 38.67 -30.95 -3.07
N PHE A 609 38.15 -31.89 -2.27
CA PHE A 609 38.93 -33.03 -1.78
C PHE A 609 39.52 -33.85 -2.92
N VAL A 610 38.67 -34.31 -3.85
CA VAL A 610 39.11 -35.22 -4.90
C VAL A 610 40.05 -34.52 -5.89
N SER A 611 39.78 -33.25 -6.22
CA SER A 611 40.67 -32.48 -7.09
C SER A 611 42.08 -32.36 -6.48
N ILE A 612 42.18 -32.04 -5.19
CA ILE A 612 43.47 -31.93 -4.50
C ILE A 612 44.12 -33.30 -4.34
N MET A 613 43.35 -34.37 -4.07
CA MET A 613 43.86 -35.74 -4.03
C MET A 613 44.50 -36.16 -5.36
N PHE A 614 43.85 -35.90 -6.50
CA PHE A 614 44.36 -36.27 -7.83
C PHE A 614 45.57 -35.41 -8.23
N VAL A 615 45.51 -34.10 -8.00
CA VAL A 615 46.65 -33.21 -8.28
C VAL A 615 47.87 -33.61 -7.44
N THR A 616 47.68 -33.94 -6.16
CA THR A 616 48.77 -34.40 -5.28
C THR A 616 49.28 -35.77 -5.72
N LEU A 617 48.39 -36.69 -6.10
CA LEU A 617 48.76 -38.02 -6.60
C LEU A 617 49.64 -37.92 -7.86
N GLU A 618 49.23 -37.10 -8.82
CA GLU A 618 49.98 -36.87 -10.07
C GLU A 618 51.34 -36.21 -9.81
N LYS A 619 51.40 -35.22 -8.91
CA LYS A 619 52.68 -34.61 -8.50
C LYS A 619 53.64 -35.62 -7.87
N ILE A 620 53.15 -36.47 -6.98
CA ILE A 620 53.95 -37.54 -6.36
C ILE A 620 54.40 -38.53 -7.43
N ALA A 621 53.55 -38.88 -8.41
CA ALA A 621 53.96 -39.77 -9.50
C ALA A 621 55.14 -39.20 -10.32
N GLN A 622 55.15 -37.88 -10.54
CA GLN A 622 56.19 -37.20 -11.32
C GLN A 622 57.58 -37.17 -10.66
N THR A 623 57.70 -37.43 -9.35
CA THR A 623 59.01 -37.41 -8.67
C THR A 623 59.95 -38.56 -9.07
N ASP A 624 59.42 -39.66 -9.62
CA ASP A 624 60.17 -40.79 -10.17
C ASP A 624 59.42 -41.33 -11.40
N PRO A 625 59.79 -40.85 -12.60
CA PRO A 625 59.15 -41.26 -13.85
C PRO A 625 59.20 -42.76 -14.13
N LYS A 626 60.13 -43.50 -13.50
CA LYS A 626 60.29 -44.94 -13.75
C LYS A 626 59.14 -45.77 -13.18
N TYR A 627 58.57 -45.35 -12.06
CA TYR A 627 57.48 -46.06 -11.37
C TYR A 627 56.15 -45.28 -11.40
N ALA A 628 56.12 -44.10 -12.05
CA ALA A 628 54.97 -43.22 -12.12
C ALA A 628 53.68 -43.93 -12.55
N ASP A 629 53.68 -44.66 -13.68
CA ASP A 629 52.46 -45.30 -14.19
C ASP A 629 51.95 -46.42 -13.26
N VAL A 630 52.87 -47.18 -12.65
CA VAL A 630 52.53 -48.23 -11.68
C VAL A 630 51.91 -47.62 -10.43
N PHE A 631 52.49 -46.54 -9.94
CA PHE A 631 51.99 -45.83 -8.78
C PHE A 631 50.60 -45.25 -9.05
N LEU A 632 50.40 -44.60 -10.21
CA LEU A 632 49.10 -44.05 -10.61
C LEU A 632 48.04 -45.14 -10.74
N LEU A 633 48.32 -46.23 -11.46
CA LEU A 633 47.32 -47.27 -11.68
C LEU A 633 46.89 -47.94 -10.37
N GLU A 634 47.81 -48.18 -9.43
CA GLU A 634 47.47 -48.79 -8.14
C GLU A 634 46.60 -47.87 -7.28
N ASN A 635 46.93 -46.58 -7.26
CA ASN A 635 46.20 -45.60 -6.47
C ASN A 635 44.81 -45.29 -7.07
N TYR A 636 44.70 -45.19 -8.39
CA TYR A 636 43.39 -45.01 -9.05
C TYR A 636 42.51 -46.26 -8.90
N ALA A 637 43.07 -47.47 -9.02
CA ALA A 637 42.32 -48.70 -8.75
C ALA A 637 41.84 -48.75 -7.30
N ALA A 638 42.69 -48.40 -6.33
CA ALA A 638 42.30 -48.33 -4.93
C ALA A 638 41.20 -47.28 -4.68
N PHE A 639 41.26 -46.13 -5.36
CA PHE A 639 40.24 -45.10 -5.30
C PHE A 639 38.90 -45.60 -5.83
N GLN A 640 38.90 -46.26 -7.00
CA GLN A 640 37.70 -46.87 -7.58
C GLN A 640 37.10 -47.93 -6.64
N ASN A 641 37.91 -48.88 -6.17
CA ASN A 641 37.44 -49.94 -5.27
C ASN A 641 36.85 -49.36 -3.97
N SER A 642 37.45 -48.31 -3.43
CA SER A 642 36.99 -47.69 -2.17
C SER A 642 35.71 -46.87 -2.34
N LEU A 643 35.44 -46.33 -3.53
CA LEU A 643 34.30 -45.43 -3.78
C LEU A 643 33.16 -46.06 -4.58
N TYR A 644 33.28 -47.32 -5.02
CA TYR A 644 32.29 -47.98 -5.87
C TYR A 644 30.85 -47.81 -5.36
N ASP A 645 30.59 -48.15 -4.09
CA ASP A 645 29.25 -48.06 -3.50
C ASP A 645 28.76 -46.60 -3.40
N LEU A 646 29.64 -45.68 -3.03
CA LEU A 646 29.33 -44.26 -2.89
C LEU A 646 29.06 -43.59 -4.25
N ALA A 647 29.82 -43.94 -5.29
CA ALA A 647 29.66 -43.41 -6.63
C ALA A 647 28.30 -43.78 -7.24
N ASN A 648 27.73 -44.94 -6.87
CA ASN A 648 26.40 -45.34 -7.33
C ASN A 648 25.27 -44.51 -6.73
N VAL A 649 25.49 -43.89 -5.57
CA VAL A 649 24.46 -43.13 -4.84
C VAL A 649 24.69 -41.62 -4.91
N VAL A 650 25.95 -41.18 -5.11
CA VAL A 650 26.37 -39.78 -5.04
C VAL A 650 26.85 -39.29 -6.43
N PRO A 651 26.04 -38.49 -7.15
CA PRO A 651 26.36 -38.08 -8.53
C PRO A 651 27.69 -37.34 -8.69
N THR A 652 28.05 -36.50 -7.72
CA THR A 652 29.32 -35.76 -7.73
C THR A 652 30.52 -36.70 -7.67
N LEU A 653 30.46 -37.75 -6.84
CA LEU A 653 31.51 -38.76 -6.74
C LEU A 653 31.54 -39.67 -7.97
N ALA A 654 30.40 -39.92 -8.61
CA ALA A 654 30.34 -40.68 -9.86
C ALA A 654 31.19 -40.04 -10.98
N LYS A 655 31.16 -38.71 -11.10
CA LYS A 655 32.00 -37.97 -12.07
C LYS A 655 33.49 -38.24 -11.83
N PHE A 656 33.92 -38.16 -10.58
CA PHE A 656 35.31 -38.43 -10.21
C PHE A 656 35.69 -39.90 -10.31
N TYR A 657 34.75 -40.81 -10.09
CA TYR A 657 34.95 -42.25 -10.31
C TYR A 657 35.25 -42.53 -11.79
N HIS A 658 34.50 -41.92 -12.71
CA HIS A 658 34.77 -42.04 -14.15
C HIS A 658 36.11 -41.40 -14.53
N GLN A 659 36.44 -40.24 -13.98
CA GLN A 659 37.73 -39.61 -14.21
C GLN A 659 38.90 -40.47 -13.71
N ALA A 660 38.77 -41.08 -12.52
CA ALA A 660 39.75 -42.06 -12.02
C ALA A 660 39.84 -43.28 -12.94
N SER A 661 38.72 -43.75 -13.48
CA SER A 661 38.70 -44.86 -14.44
C SER A 661 39.46 -44.55 -15.71
N GLU A 662 39.28 -43.35 -16.27
CA GLU A 662 39.99 -42.92 -17.45
C GLU A 662 41.49 -42.79 -17.17
N ALA A 663 41.86 -42.15 -16.06
CA ALA A 663 43.27 -42.02 -15.65
C ALA A 663 43.93 -43.37 -15.38
N TYR A 664 43.21 -44.31 -14.76
CA TYR A 664 43.64 -45.69 -14.57
C TYR A 664 43.91 -46.40 -15.90
N GLU A 665 42.97 -46.33 -16.85
CA GLU A 665 43.13 -46.96 -18.17
C GLU A 665 44.30 -46.36 -18.96
N GLN A 666 44.49 -45.04 -18.89
CA GLN A 666 45.63 -44.35 -19.51
C GLN A 666 46.97 -44.79 -18.88
N ALA A 667 47.04 -44.89 -17.55
CA ALA A 667 48.24 -45.37 -16.85
C ALA A 667 48.53 -46.86 -17.18
N CYS A 668 47.49 -47.70 -17.23
CA CYS A 668 47.61 -49.10 -17.65
C CYS A 668 48.19 -49.22 -19.06
N THR A 669 47.63 -48.47 -20.02
CA THR A 669 48.05 -48.50 -21.42
C THR A 669 49.51 -48.06 -21.58
N ARG A 670 49.92 -46.98 -20.89
CA ARG A 670 51.30 -46.50 -20.86
C ARG A 670 52.25 -47.54 -20.27
N HIS A 671 51.91 -48.10 -19.11
CA HIS A 671 52.74 -49.09 -18.43
C HIS A 671 52.90 -50.38 -19.23
N ILE A 672 51.80 -50.92 -19.76
CA ILE A 672 51.78 -52.12 -20.60
C ILE A 672 52.60 -51.89 -21.87
N SER A 673 52.39 -50.76 -22.55
CA SER A 673 53.18 -50.40 -23.72
C SER A 673 54.67 -50.32 -23.38
N MET A 674 55.05 -49.67 -22.28
CA MET A 674 56.44 -49.60 -21.82
C MET A 674 57.04 -50.98 -21.59
N ILE A 675 56.32 -51.90 -20.94
CA ILE A 675 56.77 -53.28 -20.71
C ILE A 675 56.98 -54.03 -22.04
N ILE A 676 56.01 -53.93 -22.97
CA ILE A 676 56.07 -54.56 -24.28
C ILE A 676 57.27 -54.01 -25.09
N PHE A 677 57.39 -52.69 -25.18
CA PHE A 677 58.50 -52.03 -25.88
C PHE A 677 59.85 -52.38 -25.24
N TYR A 678 59.94 -52.48 -23.92
CA TYR A 678 61.19 -52.90 -23.28
C TYR A 678 61.57 -54.32 -23.71
N GLN A 679 60.62 -55.25 -23.70
CA GLN A 679 60.91 -56.66 -23.97
C GLN A 679 61.14 -56.94 -25.47
N PHE A 680 60.46 -56.21 -26.35
CA PHE A 680 60.50 -56.37 -27.81
C PHE A 680 61.05 -55.13 -28.52
N GLU A 681 61.99 -54.42 -27.90
CA GLU A 681 62.49 -53.12 -28.35
C GLU A 681 62.91 -53.10 -29.81
N LYS A 682 63.75 -54.06 -30.22
CA LYS A 682 64.27 -54.16 -31.60
C LYS A 682 63.16 -54.42 -32.63
N LEU A 683 62.12 -55.17 -32.24
CA LEU A 683 61.00 -55.50 -33.11
C LEU A 683 60.19 -54.24 -33.43
N PHE A 684 59.78 -53.52 -32.39
CA PHE A 684 58.93 -52.35 -32.56
C PHE A 684 59.71 -51.10 -32.99
N GLN A 685 61.02 -51.00 -32.73
CA GLN A 685 61.86 -49.97 -33.37
C GLN A 685 61.99 -50.20 -34.88
N PHE A 686 62.09 -51.46 -35.31
CA PHE A 686 62.13 -51.79 -36.74
C PHE A 686 60.78 -51.48 -37.40
N ALA A 687 59.67 -51.85 -36.75
CA ALA A 687 58.32 -51.50 -37.19
C ALA A 687 58.12 -49.98 -37.34
N ARG A 688 58.53 -49.19 -36.34
CA ARG A 688 58.40 -47.74 -36.36
C ARG A 688 59.24 -47.08 -37.46
N LYS A 689 60.48 -47.55 -37.69
CA LYS A 689 61.30 -47.05 -38.80
C LYS A 689 60.65 -47.28 -40.16
N ILE A 690 59.97 -48.42 -40.32
CA ILE A 690 59.18 -48.71 -41.51
C ILE A 690 58.02 -47.72 -41.64
N GLU A 691 57.22 -47.55 -40.59
CA GLU A 691 56.07 -46.62 -40.58
C GLU A 691 56.51 -45.18 -40.89
N ASP A 692 57.59 -44.70 -40.29
CA ASP A 692 58.14 -43.35 -40.53
C ASP A 692 58.53 -43.14 -42.00
N LEU A 693 59.16 -44.14 -42.63
CA LEU A 693 59.57 -44.06 -44.04
C LEU A 693 58.41 -44.23 -45.01
N MET A 694 57.35 -44.94 -44.62
CA MET A 694 56.13 -45.08 -45.43
C MET A 694 55.41 -43.76 -45.69
N TYR A 695 55.67 -42.70 -44.90
CA TYR A 695 55.17 -41.35 -45.19
C TYR A 695 55.91 -40.64 -46.32
N THR A 696 57.11 -41.10 -46.67
CA THR A 696 58.03 -40.39 -47.60
C THR A 696 58.39 -41.22 -48.84
N ILE A 697 58.26 -42.54 -48.77
CA ILE A 697 58.76 -43.49 -49.76
C ILE A 697 57.70 -44.58 -50.00
N THR A 698 57.62 -45.09 -51.23
CA THR A 698 56.70 -46.19 -51.59
C THR A 698 57.10 -47.51 -50.91
N PRO A 699 56.14 -48.39 -50.54
CA PRO A 699 56.42 -49.64 -49.83
C PRO A 699 57.48 -50.53 -50.51
N GLU A 700 57.56 -50.48 -51.84
CA GLU A 700 58.47 -51.27 -52.65
C GLU A 700 59.93 -50.79 -52.56
N GLU A 701 60.16 -49.53 -52.20
CA GLU A 701 61.49 -48.90 -52.12
C GLU A 701 62.11 -49.01 -50.71
N ILE A 702 61.28 -49.29 -49.68
CA ILE A 702 61.71 -49.45 -48.28
C ILE A 702 62.76 -50.57 -48.09
N PRO A 703 62.66 -51.75 -48.73
CA PRO A 703 63.67 -52.81 -48.60
C PRO A 703 65.07 -52.44 -49.09
N PHE A 704 65.21 -51.35 -49.85
CA PHE A 704 66.49 -50.86 -50.38
C PHE A 704 67.12 -49.79 -49.48
N GLN A 705 66.41 -49.32 -48.45
CA GLN A 705 66.91 -48.36 -47.48
C GLN A 705 67.88 -49.03 -46.49
N LEU A 706 68.88 -48.26 -46.04
CA LEU A 706 69.96 -48.77 -45.20
C LEU A 706 69.42 -49.23 -43.84
N GLY A 707 69.60 -50.52 -43.53
CA GLY A 707 69.14 -51.14 -42.26
C GLY A 707 67.72 -51.69 -42.29
N LEU A 708 67.04 -51.68 -43.45
CA LEU A 708 65.70 -52.26 -43.68
C LEU A 708 65.72 -53.31 -44.79
N SER A 709 66.88 -53.90 -45.10
CA SER A 709 66.95 -54.96 -46.09
C SER A 709 66.21 -56.22 -45.62
N LYS A 710 65.88 -57.12 -46.54
CA LYS A 710 65.35 -58.47 -46.21
C LYS A 710 66.24 -59.21 -45.22
N MET A 711 67.57 -59.05 -45.34
CA MET A 711 68.53 -59.64 -44.43
C MET A 711 68.48 -59.02 -43.03
N ASP A 712 68.26 -57.70 -42.94
CA ASP A 712 68.09 -56.99 -41.67
C ASP A 712 66.80 -57.41 -40.97
N LEU A 713 65.69 -57.56 -41.71
CA LEU A 713 64.43 -58.10 -41.20
C LEU A 713 64.64 -59.51 -40.61
N ARG A 714 65.24 -60.44 -41.36
CA ARG A 714 65.50 -61.82 -40.87
C ARG A 714 66.39 -61.83 -39.61
N LYS A 715 67.41 -60.97 -39.57
CA LYS A 715 68.30 -60.84 -38.41
C LYS A 715 67.55 -60.30 -37.20
N MET A 716 66.70 -59.29 -37.39
CA MET A 716 65.86 -58.72 -36.35
C MET A 716 64.85 -59.76 -35.82
N LEU A 717 64.09 -60.42 -36.72
CA LEU A 717 63.12 -61.46 -36.37
C LEU A 717 63.79 -62.59 -35.57
N LYS A 718 64.96 -63.06 -36.01
CA LYS A 718 65.71 -64.06 -35.26
C LYS A 718 66.10 -63.52 -33.87
N SER A 719 66.57 -62.29 -33.75
CA SER A 719 66.98 -61.73 -32.45
C SER A 719 65.85 -61.44 -31.48
N SER A 720 64.66 -61.12 -31.98
CA SER A 720 63.49 -60.72 -31.18
C SER A 720 62.50 -61.85 -30.94
N LEU A 721 62.40 -62.79 -31.90
CA LEU A 721 61.43 -63.88 -31.89
C LEU A 721 62.06 -65.28 -31.72
N SER A 722 63.39 -65.42 -31.64
CA SER A 722 63.97 -66.70 -31.20
C SER A 722 63.79 -66.85 -29.69
N GLY A 723 62.93 -67.76 -29.25
CA GLY A 723 62.64 -67.98 -27.83
C GLY A 723 61.61 -67.01 -27.24
N VAL A 724 60.57 -66.67 -28.01
CA VAL A 724 59.45 -65.80 -27.61
C VAL A 724 58.85 -66.21 -26.26
N ASP A 725 58.76 -67.50 -25.95
CA ASP A 725 58.24 -67.99 -24.66
C ASP A 725 58.97 -67.42 -23.46
N LYS A 726 60.31 -67.33 -23.55
CA LYS A 726 61.14 -66.72 -22.51
C LYS A 726 60.93 -65.21 -22.44
N SER A 727 60.72 -64.56 -23.58
CA SER A 727 60.43 -63.12 -23.64
C SER A 727 59.07 -62.79 -23.04
N ILE A 728 58.01 -63.54 -23.38
CA ILE A 728 56.66 -63.39 -22.81
C ILE A 728 56.71 -63.69 -21.31
N SER A 729 57.39 -64.76 -20.88
CA SER A 729 57.60 -65.07 -19.45
C SER A 729 58.33 -63.94 -18.71
N ALA A 730 59.31 -63.30 -19.36
CA ALA A 730 60.02 -62.15 -18.79
C ALA A 730 59.12 -60.91 -18.70
N MET A 731 58.21 -60.73 -19.67
CA MET A 731 57.20 -59.68 -19.67
C MET A 731 56.24 -59.83 -18.49
N TYR A 732 55.72 -61.04 -18.26
CA TYR A 732 54.89 -61.37 -17.09
C TYR A 732 55.63 -61.13 -15.78
N LYS A 733 56.86 -61.63 -15.65
CA LYS A 733 57.69 -61.42 -14.44
C LYS A 733 57.99 -59.95 -14.16
N ARG A 734 58.15 -59.12 -15.20
CA ARG A 734 58.34 -57.66 -15.04
C ARG A 734 57.06 -57.00 -14.55
N LEU A 735 55.92 -57.35 -15.14
CA LEU A 735 54.62 -56.86 -14.70
C LEU A 735 54.38 -57.23 -13.22
N GLN A 736 54.61 -58.49 -12.86
CA GLN A 736 54.49 -58.98 -11.48
C GLN A 736 55.43 -58.29 -10.49
N LYS A 737 56.71 -58.06 -10.87
CA LYS A 737 57.70 -57.46 -9.97
C LYS A 737 57.45 -55.97 -9.71
N ASN A 738 56.84 -55.28 -10.67
CA ASN A 738 56.59 -53.85 -10.54
C ASN A 738 55.36 -53.55 -9.69
N LEU A 739 54.35 -54.42 -9.70
CA LEU A 739 53.12 -54.28 -8.93
C LEU A 739 53.32 -54.66 -7.45
N THR A 740 52.71 -53.88 -6.56
CA THR A 740 52.51 -54.20 -5.14
C THR A 740 51.18 -54.90 -4.88
N SER A 741 50.16 -54.69 -5.72
CA SER A 741 48.88 -55.41 -5.62
C SER A 741 48.80 -56.61 -6.59
N GLU A 742 48.71 -57.82 -6.04
CA GLU A 742 48.55 -59.06 -6.85
C GLU A 742 47.16 -59.17 -7.50
N GLU A 743 46.14 -58.51 -6.95
CA GLU A 743 44.76 -58.58 -7.45
C GLU A 743 44.58 -57.94 -8.83
N LEU A 744 45.42 -56.95 -9.16
CA LEU A 744 45.40 -56.28 -10.47
C LEU A 744 46.12 -57.09 -11.55
N LEU A 745 46.99 -58.02 -11.17
CA LEU A 745 47.88 -58.73 -12.08
C LEU A 745 47.15 -59.53 -13.18
N PRO A 746 46.08 -60.31 -12.89
CA PRO A 746 45.40 -61.07 -13.94
C PRO A 746 44.79 -60.17 -15.02
N SER A 747 44.10 -59.11 -14.61
CA SER A 747 43.44 -58.19 -15.56
C SER A 747 44.45 -57.39 -16.39
N LEU A 748 45.54 -56.95 -15.77
CA LEU A 748 46.64 -56.27 -16.47
C LEU A 748 47.37 -57.22 -17.42
N TRP A 749 47.53 -58.49 -17.05
CA TRP A 749 48.15 -59.48 -17.91
C TRP A 749 47.30 -59.77 -19.15
N ASP A 750 45.99 -59.92 -19.00
CA ASP A 750 45.08 -60.10 -20.14
C ASP A 750 45.11 -58.89 -21.08
N LYS A 751 45.12 -57.67 -20.53
CA LYS A 751 45.32 -56.45 -21.33
C LYS A 751 46.67 -56.43 -22.02
N CYS A 752 47.74 -56.86 -21.34
CA CYS A 752 49.09 -56.92 -21.91
C CYS A 752 49.20 -57.91 -23.07
N LYS A 753 48.60 -59.11 -22.92
CA LYS A 753 48.50 -60.10 -24.00
C LYS A 753 47.77 -59.53 -25.22
N LYS A 754 46.64 -58.86 -25.00
CA LYS A 754 45.85 -58.24 -26.07
C LYS A 754 46.63 -57.13 -26.78
N GLU A 755 47.20 -56.18 -26.04
CA GLU A 755 47.97 -55.06 -26.59
C GLU A 755 49.19 -55.56 -27.38
N PHE A 756 49.89 -56.58 -26.88
CA PHE A 756 51.00 -57.19 -27.61
C PHE A 756 50.53 -57.81 -28.93
N LEU A 757 49.40 -58.53 -28.94
CA LEU A 757 48.83 -59.11 -30.15
C LEU A 757 48.43 -58.03 -31.16
N ASP A 758 47.78 -56.95 -30.72
CA ASP A 758 47.35 -55.86 -31.60
C ASP A 758 48.57 -55.16 -32.25
N LYS A 759 49.63 -54.90 -31.47
CA LYS A 759 50.89 -54.34 -32.01
C LYS A 759 51.62 -55.32 -32.93
N TYR A 760 51.62 -56.62 -32.60
CA TYR A 760 52.25 -57.65 -33.43
C TYR A 760 51.50 -57.86 -34.74
N GLU A 761 50.16 -57.82 -34.73
CA GLU A 761 49.32 -57.89 -35.91
C GLU A 761 49.60 -56.70 -36.85
N SER A 762 49.68 -55.49 -36.28
CA SER A 762 50.07 -54.30 -37.04
C SER A 762 51.45 -54.47 -37.69
N PHE A 763 52.43 -54.98 -36.95
CA PHE A 763 53.75 -55.31 -37.50
C PHE A 763 53.68 -56.38 -38.60
N ALA A 764 52.90 -57.43 -38.42
CA ALA A 764 52.74 -58.49 -39.40
C ALA A 764 52.13 -57.98 -40.71
N GLN A 765 51.15 -57.07 -40.64
CA GLN A 765 50.56 -56.41 -41.79
C GLN A 765 51.58 -55.53 -42.53
N LEU A 766 52.41 -54.77 -41.81
CA LEU A 766 53.50 -53.98 -42.40
C LEU A 766 54.51 -54.87 -43.13
N VAL A 767 54.91 -55.98 -42.50
CA VAL A 767 55.84 -56.93 -43.11
C VAL A 767 55.24 -57.58 -44.34
N ALA A 768 53.97 -58.00 -44.30
CA ALA A 768 53.29 -58.59 -45.46
C ALA A 768 53.23 -57.61 -46.65
N LYS A 769 53.07 -56.31 -46.39
CA LYS A 769 53.00 -55.27 -47.41
C LYS A 769 54.36 -54.98 -48.06
N ILE A 770 55.44 -54.99 -47.30
CA ILE A 770 56.78 -54.55 -47.75
C ILE A 770 57.67 -55.73 -48.16
N TYR A 771 57.50 -56.89 -47.51
CA TYR A 771 58.30 -58.09 -47.69
C TYR A 771 57.40 -59.32 -47.93
N PRO A 772 56.65 -59.37 -49.05
CA PRO A 772 55.63 -60.40 -49.30
C PRO A 772 56.17 -61.84 -49.35
N ASN A 773 57.48 -62.03 -49.53
CA ASN A 773 58.12 -63.34 -49.64
C ASN A 773 58.85 -63.77 -48.36
N GLU A 774 58.75 -63.00 -47.27
CA GLU A 774 59.38 -63.32 -45.98
C GLU A 774 58.37 -64.00 -45.05
N SER A 775 58.79 -65.11 -44.43
CA SER A 775 57.95 -65.85 -43.48
C SER A 775 58.16 -65.31 -42.06
N ILE A 776 57.06 -64.92 -41.42
CA ILE A 776 57.00 -64.56 -40.00
C ILE A 776 55.99 -65.48 -39.29
N PRO A 777 56.13 -65.71 -37.98
CA PRO A 777 55.12 -66.43 -37.22
C PRO A 777 53.76 -65.75 -37.36
N SER A 778 52.72 -66.55 -37.59
CA SER A 778 51.38 -66.02 -37.80
C SER A 778 50.82 -65.42 -36.50
N VAL A 779 49.87 -64.49 -36.61
CA VAL A 779 49.18 -63.92 -35.45
C VAL A 779 48.44 -65.00 -34.67
N SER A 780 47.93 -66.04 -35.34
CA SER A 780 47.32 -67.23 -34.73
C SER A 780 48.31 -68.03 -33.87
N GLU A 781 49.52 -68.27 -34.37
CA GLU A 781 50.57 -68.96 -33.60
C GLU A 781 50.96 -68.16 -32.35
N MET A 782 51.13 -66.83 -32.48
CA MET A 782 51.40 -65.98 -31.32
C MET A 782 50.25 -65.97 -30.30
N ARG A 783 49.01 -66.02 -30.76
CA ARG A 783 47.82 -66.09 -29.90
C ARG A 783 47.74 -67.41 -29.13
N GLU A 784 48.02 -68.54 -29.77
CA GLU A 784 48.09 -69.84 -29.10
C GLU A 784 49.20 -69.89 -28.05
N LEU A 785 50.38 -69.33 -28.36
CA LEU A 785 51.49 -69.22 -27.42
C LEU A 785 51.11 -68.38 -26.18
N LEU A 786 50.45 -67.24 -26.36
CA LEU A 786 49.98 -66.39 -25.26
C LEU A 786 48.79 -66.98 -24.48
N ALA A 787 48.02 -67.89 -25.09
CA ALA A 787 46.95 -68.60 -24.41
C ALA A 787 47.46 -69.79 -23.58
N SER A 788 48.63 -70.32 -23.93
CA SER A 788 49.30 -71.41 -23.20
C SER A 788 50.10 -70.96 -21.97
N MET A 789 50.22 -69.65 -21.75
CA MET A 789 50.95 -68.99 -20.66
C MET A 789 50.03 -68.09 -19.84
#